data_AF-A0AA36NDK2-F1
#
_entry.id   AF-A0AA36NDK2-F1
#
_cell.length_a   1.000
_cell.length_b   1.000
_cell.length_c   1.000
_cell.angle_alpha   90.00
_cell.angle_beta   90.00
_cell.angle_gamma   90.00
#
_symmetry.space_group_name_H-M   'P 1'
#
loop_
_entity.id
_entity.type
_entity.pdbx_description
1 polymer ?
#
loop_
_entity_poly.entity_id
_entity_poly.type
_entity_poly.pdbx_seq_one_letter_code
_entity_poly.pdbx_strand_id
1 'polypeptide(L)'
;MIRLWAASAAIGGAARSMYDLALVAIFKDEALSLVEWLDHYLREGVQQFYLIDHNSSDVKAYNQRLSPYVEQGHVQIFWSSTPNCQIDCYNSVKWKVRGEAKWVIVVDLDEYVYSRPVKGFHTIASYLASVESSVDQIILPSKNFGSSSHLAQPPTLVAHFLKRQRFPEKICGQDKAGTKAILRTSTLRDFRIHRHTTRLYTNDTYLGDDKQTTFCISEEVLSDSALHLNHYLVQSWQFFWRRKLHRGRVSKNKGETWSAMGNLEKAKKLFLEQLRLQEGRAHDEAQRRTSMPGVPALSAPGIRFTASAPSVSALGSAARSLRDAVKSREVTAQIVAEADAPVDRTAALQRLGHELRESEEEMEVMLLGTALPTSERKVVTFRSPTGPKGGPAQRSVRVPLPNVEDINRLISSRREQELAVPAADELVKILERFLTEEFVGKSAEHVAMLTAWGPKALGDSEGEFGEVAALMRLSLKAYEATLEASKANFQFELTRAGDGRDCLVMPPSNFALLGLKDAFHMLLKGFRVLLIVQPRFFPHFREVQLGLAACGLPDGLVEVLPGITPEADPEVLHAALKQVDRLQFTGSSAMFRSLVVKAIELGNLRMEHAGEVSGLNKVRLDGVSVTHPAVAQGTCWAAMANNGELCTSASLVEFDPAVGDTPEKVKDALLEAEKTFKLGRDPAEQLDVLLRDGKAEQLEVKTEDPADGFREWWEKTVLATPRDGPLQLSTNQSLGHCIYAPSMERAVEGATAEASNLYFVGVPEDPSAASARAGTTGAKLPESVFGGMKTYTHAVAGDHDGVGTVQTIFDNTKRRGASWRDQEDAYAQYELSEVAEMLLEFLSPRDQQTFSQQISNVLEVFSGFMPEATVPYPGQSLVNSEGRSQLVTLQALRPTRKSFLIPQGVGLPEDIVRMAALSAMSPLREVPADLHLLGAAQVGKLRVTDPLKSFIKVVEKQLKWRVHYHADAEQMVAALQHSEYPPYFFCVKDRRHLPIEVVKAVAEKGGYLYEGLPSDDAFSLFRCMTASQAWTVACTEAEVQQAEELLLKKWHKIGLREEPLEAPEVVKPKRREMDIGGGFGDTGLAQDDSKWHELSDDEESDEEVSQPPKEQKPGA
;
A
#
# COMPACT_ATOMS: atom_id res chain seq x y z
N MET A 1 28.74 -34.19 9.66
CA MET A 1 28.67 -34.68 11.06
C MET A 1 27.73 -35.88 11.14
N ILE A 2 28.23 -37.07 10.83
CA ILE A 2 27.49 -38.34 11.00
C ILE A 2 28.38 -39.24 11.86
N ARG A 3 28.13 -39.23 13.18
CA ARG A 3 28.61 -40.21 14.15
C ARG A 3 28.02 -39.86 15.51
N LEU A 4 27.01 -40.62 15.93
CA LEU A 4 26.74 -41.15 17.28
C LEU A 4 25.30 -41.65 17.31
N TRP A 5 25.04 -42.64 18.17
CA TRP A 5 23.78 -43.39 18.35
C TRP A 5 23.65 -44.68 17.52
N ALA A 6 24.65 -45.55 17.65
CA ALA A 6 24.46 -46.99 17.53
C ALA A 6 25.04 -47.66 18.79
N ALA A 7 24.24 -47.76 19.86
CA ALA A 7 24.48 -48.64 20.99
C ALA A 7 23.24 -48.70 21.89
N SER A 8 22.36 -49.66 21.64
CA SER A 8 21.74 -50.51 22.67
C SER A 8 20.71 -51.42 22.00
N ALA A 9 21.15 -52.59 21.55
CA ALA A 9 20.27 -53.64 21.08
C ALA A 9 20.82 -54.98 21.60
N ALA A 10 20.38 -55.36 22.79
CA ALA A 10 20.12 -56.75 23.22
C ALA A 10 20.06 -56.81 24.75
N ILE A 11 18.84 -56.75 25.33
CA ILE A 11 18.44 -57.59 26.47
C ILE A 11 16.98 -57.96 26.19
N GLY A 12 16.73 -59.26 26.06
CA GLY A 12 15.40 -59.84 25.90
C GLY A 12 14.60 -59.74 27.20
N GLY A 13 13.77 -58.70 27.27
CA GLY A 13 12.60 -58.57 28.12
C GLY A 13 11.62 -57.72 27.33
N ALA A 14 10.31 -58.02 27.37
CA ALA A 14 9.32 -57.26 26.60
C ALA A 14 9.39 -55.77 27.00
N ALA A 15 10.14 -54.98 26.23
CA ALA A 15 10.25 -53.55 26.42
C ALA A 15 8.84 -52.98 26.23
N ARG A 16 8.26 -52.51 27.33
CA ARG A 16 6.95 -51.87 27.33
C ARG A 16 7.10 -50.61 26.48
N SER A 17 6.37 -50.52 25.37
CA SER A 17 6.33 -49.33 24.54
C SER A 17 6.00 -48.12 25.40
N MET A 18 6.70 -46.99 25.16
CA MET A 18 6.50 -45.75 25.91
C MET A 18 5.09 -45.17 25.69
N TYR A 19 4.54 -45.37 24.50
CA TYR A 19 3.21 -44.91 24.10
C TYR A 19 2.34 -46.08 23.62
N ASP A 20 1.07 -46.09 23.99
CA ASP A 20 0.08 -47.03 23.47
C ASP A 20 -0.33 -46.67 22.03
N LEU A 21 -0.40 -45.36 21.71
CA LEU A 21 -0.79 -44.87 20.39
C LEU A 21 0.02 -43.63 19.98
N ALA A 22 0.63 -43.68 18.80
CA ALA A 22 1.29 -42.56 18.16
C ALA A 22 0.73 -42.26 16.76
N LEU A 23 1.07 -41.11 16.20
CA LEU A 23 0.62 -40.66 14.89
C LEU A 23 1.79 -40.11 14.07
N VAL A 24 1.87 -40.50 12.80
CA VAL A 24 2.83 -39.99 11.82
C VAL A 24 2.09 -39.23 10.71
N ALA A 25 2.51 -38.00 10.44
CA ALA A 25 1.97 -37.20 9.34
C ALA A 25 3.08 -36.42 8.62
N ILE A 26 2.85 -36.13 7.35
CA ILE A 26 3.67 -35.22 6.55
C ILE A 26 2.80 -34.03 6.18
N PHE A 27 3.37 -32.83 6.22
CA PHE A 27 2.61 -31.62 5.93
C PHE A 27 3.41 -30.65 5.07
N LYS A 28 2.68 -29.84 4.30
CA LYS A 28 3.23 -28.73 3.52
C LYS A 28 2.24 -27.59 3.41
N ASP A 29 2.56 -26.42 3.96
CA ASP A 29 1.71 -25.22 3.90
C ASP A 29 0.30 -25.46 4.51
N GLU A 30 0.25 -26.08 5.69
CA GLU A 30 -0.98 -26.53 6.38
C GLU A 30 -1.16 -25.94 7.77
N ALA A 31 -0.51 -24.81 8.08
CA ALA A 31 -0.55 -24.25 9.42
C ALA A 31 -1.96 -24.02 9.98
N LEU A 32 -2.95 -23.72 9.12
CA LEU A 32 -4.31 -23.37 9.54
C LEU A 32 -5.05 -24.50 10.28
N SER A 33 -4.93 -25.75 9.83
CA SER A 33 -5.69 -26.88 10.41
C SER A 33 -4.95 -27.59 11.55
N LEU A 34 -3.67 -27.27 11.79
CA LEU A 34 -2.80 -27.99 12.71
C LEU A 34 -3.36 -28.09 14.15
N VAL A 35 -3.81 -26.97 14.73
CA VAL A 35 -4.25 -26.93 16.14
C VAL A 35 -5.52 -27.78 16.33
N GLU A 36 -6.55 -27.55 15.51
CA GLU A 36 -7.80 -28.32 15.56
C GLU A 36 -7.56 -29.82 15.35
N TRP A 37 -6.63 -30.17 14.46
CA TRP A 37 -6.26 -31.55 14.16
C TRP A 37 -5.48 -32.21 15.31
N LEU A 38 -4.52 -31.53 15.92
CA LEU A 38 -3.78 -32.04 17.09
C LEU A 38 -4.71 -32.26 18.29
N ASP A 39 -5.53 -31.27 18.61
CA ASP A 39 -6.49 -31.35 19.73
C ASP A 39 -7.52 -32.46 19.53
N HIS A 40 -7.92 -32.74 18.29
CA HIS A 40 -8.76 -33.88 17.96
C HIS A 40 -8.07 -35.21 18.32
N TYR A 41 -6.85 -35.43 17.85
CA TYR A 41 -6.15 -36.70 18.06
C TYR A 41 -5.68 -36.92 19.50
N LEU A 42 -5.34 -35.85 20.23
CA LEU A 42 -5.08 -35.92 21.67
C LEU A 42 -6.32 -36.41 22.42
N ARG A 43 -7.52 -35.92 22.08
CA ARG A 43 -8.79 -36.38 22.66
C ARG A 43 -9.13 -37.83 22.31
N GLU A 44 -8.73 -38.29 21.13
CA GLU A 44 -8.87 -39.69 20.70
C GLU A 44 -7.80 -40.63 21.32
N GLY A 45 -6.92 -40.12 22.17
CA GLY A 45 -5.94 -40.89 22.93
C GLY A 45 -4.60 -41.09 22.24
N VAL A 46 -4.25 -40.29 21.23
CA VAL A 46 -2.89 -40.22 20.70
C VAL A 46 -1.99 -39.54 21.71
N GLN A 47 -0.84 -40.14 22.00
CA GLN A 47 0.10 -39.62 23.01
C GLN A 47 1.32 -38.93 22.40
N GLN A 48 1.70 -39.34 21.16
CA GLN A 48 2.89 -38.83 20.48
C GLN A 48 2.62 -38.59 18.99
N PHE A 49 3.07 -37.44 18.49
CA PHE A 49 3.03 -37.05 17.08
C PHE A 49 4.45 -36.97 16.51
N TYR A 50 4.66 -37.59 15.36
CA TYR A 50 5.87 -37.47 14.55
C TYR A 50 5.48 -36.75 13.25
N LEU A 51 5.71 -35.44 13.20
CA LEU A 51 5.32 -34.58 12.09
C LEU A 51 6.53 -34.32 11.19
N ILE A 52 6.36 -34.51 9.88
CA ILE A 52 7.41 -34.29 8.89
C ILE A 52 7.06 -33.04 8.08
N ASP A 53 7.79 -31.95 8.28
CA ASP A 53 7.70 -30.76 7.43
C ASP A 53 8.34 -31.04 6.07
N HIS A 54 7.55 -30.91 5.00
CA HIS A 54 8.00 -31.09 3.62
C HIS A 54 8.28 -29.78 2.91
N ASN A 55 9.21 -29.00 3.47
CA ASN A 55 9.64 -27.70 2.94
C ASN A 55 8.46 -26.73 2.82
N SER A 56 7.75 -26.53 3.93
CA SER A 56 6.68 -25.54 4.03
C SER A 56 7.22 -24.12 3.92
N SER A 57 6.43 -23.24 3.31
CA SER A 57 6.67 -21.80 3.24
C SER A 57 6.09 -21.04 4.42
N ASP A 58 5.16 -21.65 5.17
CA ASP A 58 4.48 -21.08 6.34
C ASP A 58 5.17 -21.41 7.68
N VAL A 59 6.51 -21.49 7.68
CA VAL A 59 7.35 -21.90 8.83
C VAL A 59 7.04 -21.15 10.12
N LYS A 60 6.96 -19.82 10.06
CA LYS A 60 6.61 -18.98 11.22
C LYS A 60 5.24 -19.34 11.78
N ALA A 61 4.27 -19.56 10.88
CA ALA A 61 2.88 -19.80 11.22
C ALA A 61 2.64 -21.20 11.81
N TYR A 62 3.31 -22.25 11.31
CA TYR A 62 3.19 -23.57 11.92
C TYR A 62 4.03 -23.68 13.20
N ASN A 63 5.22 -23.08 13.29
CA ASN A 63 6.04 -23.14 14.51
C ASN A 63 5.32 -22.50 15.70
N GLN A 64 4.68 -21.34 15.51
CA GLN A 64 3.87 -20.70 16.55
C GLN A 64 2.73 -21.60 17.06
N ARG A 65 2.12 -22.37 16.16
CA ARG A 65 1.01 -23.27 16.51
C ARG A 65 1.49 -24.58 17.14
N LEU A 66 2.66 -25.07 16.76
CA LEU A 66 3.22 -26.32 17.26
C LEU A 66 4.01 -26.15 18.56
N SER A 67 4.54 -24.97 18.86
CA SER A 67 5.42 -24.76 20.02
C SER A 67 4.83 -25.27 21.35
N PRO A 68 3.55 -25.06 21.69
CA PRO A 68 3.00 -25.56 22.95
C PRO A 68 3.03 -27.09 23.02
N TYR A 69 2.76 -27.76 21.91
CA TYR A 69 2.73 -29.22 21.83
C TYR A 69 4.14 -29.84 21.78
N VAL A 70 5.12 -29.12 21.21
CA VAL A 70 6.53 -29.52 21.24
C VAL A 70 7.09 -29.40 22.66
N GLU A 71 6.80 -28.29 23.34
CA GLU A 71 7.24 -28.05 24.73
C GLU A 71 6.61 -29.03 25.72
N GLN A 72 5.34 -29.42 25.50
CA GLN A 72 4.67 -30.47 26.27
C GLN A 72 5.15 -31.89 25.93
N GLY A 73 6.06 -32.04 24.96
CA GLY A 73 6.61 -33.33 24.52
C GLY A 73 5.69 -34.15 23.62
N HIS A 74 4.49 -33.66 23.28
CA HIS A 74 3.54 -34.35 22.41
C HIS A 74 3.99 -34.42 20.95
N VAL A 75 4.70 -33.40 20.46
CA VAL A 75 5.09 -33.29 19.04
C VAL A 75 6.61 -33.36 18.86
N GLN A 76 7.06 -34.19 17.91
CA GLN A 76 8.42 -34.18 17.39
C GLN A 76 8.40 -33.87 15.90
N ILE A 77 9.15 -32.84 15.50
CA ILE A 77 9.19 -32.34 14.12
C ILE A 77 10.46 -32.84 13.42
N PHE A 78 10.28 -33.37 12.22
CA PHE A 78 11.33 -33.78 11.29
C PHE A 78 11.23 -32.92 10.03
N TRP A 79 12.33 -32.74 9.32
CA TRP A 79 12.36 -31.90 8.12
C TRP A 79 12.83 -32.69 6.90
N SER A 80 12.21 -32.43 5.75
CA SER A 80 12.66 -32.92 4.45
C SER A 80 12.35 -31.93 3.33
N SER A 81 13.30 -31.72 2.42
CA SER A 81 13.12 -30.94 1.19
C SER A 81 13.10 -31.77 -0.09
N THR A 82 13.21 -33.10 0.03
CA THR A 82 13.35 -33.97 -1.15
C THR A 82 12.02 -34.09 -1.89
N PRO A 83 11.91 -33.68 -3.18
CA PRO A 83 10.66 -33.81 -3.93
C PRO A 83 10.23 -35.27 -4.11
N ASN A 84 8.91 -35.52 -4.12
CA ASN A 84 8.33 -36.87 -4.31
C ASN A 84 8.83 -37.94 -3.31
N CYS A 85 9.12 -37.56 -2.07
CA CYS A 85 9.73 -38.44 -1.05
C CYS A 85 8.74 -39.09 -0.08
N GLN A 86 7.42 -38.97 -0.21
CA GLN A 86 6.51 -39.24 0.93
C GLN A 86 6.72 -40.59 1.61
N ILE A 87 6.90 -41.68 0.84
CA ILE A 87 7.20 -43.00 1.41
C ILE A 87 8.55 -43.00 2.14
N ASP A 88 9.59 -42.42 1.55
CA ASP A 88 10.92 -42.34 2.16
C ASP A 88 10.91 -41.47 3.43
N CYS A 89 10.14 -40.38 3.38
CA CYS A 89 9.93 -39.45 4.45
C CYS A 89 9.19 -40.11 5.63
N TYR A 90 8.12 -40.89 5.40
CA TYR A 90 7.52 -41.70 6.48
C TYR A 90 8.49 -42.78 7.01
N ASN A 91 9.23 -43.45 6.14
CA ASN A 91 10.15 -44.50 6.57
C ASN A 91 11.39 -43.96 7.32
N SER A 92 11.70 -42.66 7.23
CA SER A 92 12.79 -42.04 8.00
C SER A 92 12.52 -42.06 9.51
N VAL A 93 11.25 -41.99 9.93
CA VAL A 93 10.85 -42.02 11.36
C VAL A 93 10.46 -43.42 11.85
N LYS A 94 10.39 -44.42 10.96
CA LYS A 94 9.91 -45.78 11.24
C LYS A 94 10.53 -46.44 12.46
N TRP A 95 11.86 -46.43 12.55
CA TRP A 95 12.56 -47.13 13.63
C TRP A 95 12.32 -46.50 15.00
N LYS A 96 12.15 -45.17 15.03
CA LYS A 96 11.83 -44.42 16.23
C LYS A 96 10.41 -44.72 16.70
N VAL A 97 9.43 -44.60 15.80
CA VAL A 97 8.03 -44.97 16.06
C VAL A 97 7.92 -46.41 16.55
N ARG A 98 8.66 -47.34 15.93
CA ARG A 98 8.65 -48.76 16.31
C ARG A 98 9.25 -49.05 17.68
N GLY A 99 10.22 -48.24 18.12
CA GLY A 99 10.81 -48.35 19.45
C GLY A 99 9.94 -47.72 20.55
N GLU A 100 9.12 -46.73 20.21
CA GLU A 100 8.44 -45.87 21.18
C GLU A 100 6.94 -46.16 21.33
N ALA A 101 6.24 -46.61 20.29
CA ALA A 101 4.78 -46.77 20.31
C ALA A 101 4.33 -48.22 20.06
N LYS A 102 3.20 -48.65 20.63
CA LYS A 102 2.56 -49.95 20.37
C LYS A 102 1.75 -49.96 19.08
N TRP A 103 0.98 -48.90 18.86
CA TRP A 103 0.18 -48.66 17.66
C TRP A 103 0.59 -47.33 17.03
N VAL A 104 0.52 -47.25 15.69
CA VAL A 104 0.74 -46.01 14.94
C VAL A 104 -0.37 -45.78 13.92
N ILE A 105 -0.84 -44.54 13.84
CA ILE A 105 -1.75 -44.05 12.79
C ILE A 105 -0.93 -43.27 11.76
N VAL A 106 -1.18 -43.50 10.46
CA VAL A 106 -0.65 -42.65 9.38
C VAL A 106 -1.83 -41.95 8.70
N VAL A 107 -1.89 -40.64 8.80
CA VAL A 107 -2.98 -39.78 8.30
C VAL A 107 -2.45 -38.43 7.83
N ASP A 108 -3.22 -37.77 6.98
CA ASP A 108 -2.96 -36.41 6.49
C ASP A 108 -3.68 -35.36 7.37
N LEU A 109 -3.28 -34.09 7.26
CA LEU A 109 -3.81 -33.00 8.09
C LEU A 109 -5.26 -32.58 7.73
N ASP A 110 -5.85 -33.20 6.72
CA ASP A 110 -7.25 -33.07 6.35
C ASP A 110 -8.08 -34.33 6.66
N GLU A 111 -7.50 -35.31 7.36
CA GLU A 111 -8.12 -36.56 7.74
C GLU A 111 -8.31 -36.65 9.26
N TYR A 112 -9.52 -36.97 9.71
CA TYR A 112 -9.91 -37.03 11.12
C TYR A 112 -10.55 -38.39 11.43
N VAL A 113 -9.92 -39.18 12.29
CA VAL A 113 -10.43 -40.49 12.71
C VAL A 113 -11.25 -40.34 13.98
N TYR A 114 -12.46 -40.89 13.99
CA TYR A 114 -13.38 -40.84 15.12
C TYR A 114 -13.70 -42.25 15.61
N SER A 115 -13.68 -42.43 16.92
CA SER A 115 -14.32 -43.59 17.55
C SER A 115 -15.85 -43.44 17.56
N ARG A 116 -16.56 -44.56 17.70
CA ARG A 116 -18.01 -44.57 17.86
C ARG A 116 -18.40 -45.00 19.28
N PRO A 117 -18.79 -44.06 20.17
CA PRO A 117 -19.28 -44.39 21.50
C PRO A 117 -20.47 -45.36 21.49
N VAL A 118 -21.32 -45.30 20.46
CA VAL A 118 -22.45 -46.22 20.25
C VAL A 118 -22.04 -47.69 20.06
N LYS A 119 -20.76 -47.95 19.75
CA LYS A 119 -20.16 -49.30 19.68
C LYS A 119 -19.37 -49.65 20.95
N GLY A 120 -19.45 -48.83 22.01
CA GLY A 120 -18.77 -49.04 23.29
C GLY A 120 -17.35 -48.47 23.38
N PHE A 121 -16.90 -47.72 22.36
CA PHE A 121 -15.54 -47.17 22.29
C PHE A 121 -15.55 -45.64 22.27
N HIS A 122 -15.07 -45.03 23.35
CA HIS A 122 -15.08 -43.57 23.53
C HIS A 122 -13.89 -42.85 22.89
N THR A 123 -12.81 -43.58 22.60
CA THR A 123 -11.61 -43.06 21.92
C THR A 123 -11.00 -44.12 21.02
N ILE A 124 -10.15 -43.73 20.05
CA ILE A 124 -9.34 -44.68 19.26
C ILE A 124 -8.53 -45.60 20.18
N ALA A 125 -7.84 -45.04 21.18
CA ALA A 125 -7.04 -45.83 22.12
C ALA A 125 -7.86 -46.90 22.85
N SER A 126 -9.10 -46.59 23.26
CA SER A 126 -9.98 -47.57 23.92
C SER A 126 -10.38 -48.74 23.03
N TYR A 127 -10.57 -48.49 21.72
CA TYR A 127 -10.82 -49.55 20.74
C TYR A 127 -9.56 -50.40 20.52
N LEU A 128 -8.39 -49.78 20.37
CA LEU A 128 -7.13 -50.50 20.18
C LEU A 128 -6.74 -51.40 21.37
N ALA A 129 -7.26 -51.11 22.56
CA ALA A 129 -7.09 -51.95 23.73
C ALA A 129 -7.90 -53.26 23.65
N SER A 130 -9.03 -53.29 22.93
CA SER A 130 -9.83 -54.51 22.73
C SER A 130 -9.41 -55.34 21.52
N VAL A 131 -8.52 -54.81 20.67
CA VAL A 131 -8.08 -55.48 19.44
C VAL A 131 -7.10 -56.61 19.76
N GLU A 132 -7.41 -57.81 19.26
CA GLU A 132 -6.60 -59.01 19.48
C GLU A 132 -5.16 -58.85 18.99
N SER A 133 -4.23 -59.57 19.63
CA SER A 133 -2.81 -59.57 19.28
C SER A 133 -2.52 -60.12 17.88
N SER A 134 -3.46 -60.89 17.31
CA SER A 134 -3.44 -61.46 15.96
C SER A 134 -3.65 -60.42 14.84
N VAL A 135 -4.12 -59.21 15.18
CA VAL A 135 -4.39 -58.13 14.24
C VAL A 135 -3.15 -57.23 14.09
N ASP A 136 -2.66 -57.14 12.85
CA ASP A 136 -1.52 -56.31 12.47
C ASP A 136 -1.94 -54.90 12.04
N GLN A 137 -3.09 -54.79 11.38
CA GLN A 137 -3.54 -53.56 10.76
C GLN A 137 -5.07 -53.46 10.80
N ILE A 138 -5.56 -52.27 11.15
CA ILE A 138 -6.97 -51.89 11.11
C ILE A 138 -7.14 -50.91 9.97
N ILE A 139 -7.96 -51.26 9.00
CA ILE A 139 -8.26 -50.39 7.86
C ILE A 139 -9.39 -49.44 8.26
N LEU A 140 -9.26 -48.15 7.94
CA LEU A 140 -10.22 -47.13 8.34
C LEU A 140 -11.22 -46.88 7.21
N PRO A 141 -12.53 -47.07 7.45
CA PRO A 141 -13.53 -46.69 6.46
C PRO A 141 -13.65 -45.17 6.38
N SER A 142 -13.30 -44.61 5.21
CA SER A 142 -13.21 -43.17 4.98
C SER A 142 -14.45 -42.60 4.27
N LYS A 143 -14.90 -41.42 4.71
CA LYS A 143 -15.95 -40.65 4.07
C LYS A 143 -15.43 -39.26 3.67
N ASN A 144 -15.54 -38.94 2.39
CA ASN A 144 -15.09 -37.64 1.86
C ASN A 144 -16.12 -36.56 2.13
N PHE A 145 -15.65 -35.41 2.61
CA PHE A 145 -16.41 -34.19 2.79
C PHE A 145 -16.16 -33.25 1.62
N GLY A 146 -17.25 -32.65 1.15
CA GLY A 146 -17.22 -31.58 0.15
C GLY A 146 -16.97 -30.23 0.80
N SER A 147 -17.06 -29.17 -0.01
CA SER A 147 -16.85 -27.79 0.47
C SER A 147 -17.97 -27.24 1.34
N SER A 148 -19.07 -27.98 1.51
CA SER A 148 -20.31 -27.47 2.13
C SER A 148 -20.79 -26.13 1.55
N SER A 149 -20.42 -25.82 0.30
CA SER A 149 -20.65 -24.53 -0.37
C SER A 149 -19.88 -23.34 0.22
N HIS A 150 -18.87 -23.58 1.07
CA HIS A 150 -17.96 -22.55 1.54
C HIS A 150 -16.97 -22.13 0.44
N LEU A 151 -17.02 -20.86 0.08
CA LEU A 151 -16.06 -20.24 -0.83
C LEU A 151 -14.79 -19.81 -0.09
N ALA A 152 -14.93 -19.14 1.05
CA ALA A 152 -13.83 -18.79 1.94
C ALA A 152 -13.55 -19.89 2.96
N GLN A 153 -12.29 -20.02 3.38
CA GLN A 153 -11.91 -21.02 4.37
C GLN A 153 -12.42 -20.61 5.76
N PRO A 154 -13.32 -21.39 6.37
CA PRO A 154 -13.80 -21.11 7.72
C PRO A 154 -12.68 -21.37 8.75
N PRO A 155 -12.81 -20.81 9.97
CA PRO A 155 -11.77 -20.93 11.01
C PRO A 155 -11.58 -22.36 11.52
N THR A 156 -12.57 -23.24 11.37
CA THR A 156 -12.48 -24.66 11.76
C THR A 156 -13.05 -25.55 10.66
N LEU A 157 -12.41 -26.69 10.41
CA LEU A 157 -12.84 -27.65 9.39
C LEU A 157 -14.08 -28.40 9.86
N VAL A 158 -14.03 -29.00 11.04
CA VAL A 158 -15.02 -29.99 11.48
C VAL A 158 -16.39 -29.34 11.69
N ALA A 159 -16.44 -28.10 12.18
CA ALA A 159 -17.70 -27.42 12.47
C ALA A 159 -18.42 -26.87 11.23
N HIS A 160 -17.70 -26.71 10.11
CA HIS A 160 -18.21 -25.99 8.93
C HIS A 160 -18.38 -26.88 7.70
N PHE A 161 -17.53 -27.89 7.52
CA PHE A 161 -17.66 -28.84 6.41
C PHE A 161 -18.63 -29.98 6.77
N LEU A 162 -19.93 -29.66 6.80
CA LEU A 162 -21.00 -30.58 7.22
C LEU A 162 -21.54 -31.56 6.14
N LYS A 163 -21.22 -31.36 4.84
CA LYS A 163 -21.74 -32.19 3.73
C LYS A 163 -20.70 -33.22 3.27
N ARG A 164 -21.09 -34.51 3.27
CA ARG A 164 -20.25 -35.64 2.83
C ARG A 164 -20.86 -36.45 1.68
N GLN A 165 -20.02 -37.23 1.01
CA GLN A 165 -20.46 -38.28 0.10
C GLN A 165 -21.31 -39.32 0.83
N ARG A 166 -22.33 -39.86 0.15
CA ARG A 166 -23.10 -41.05 0.58
C ARG A 166 -22.68 -42.25 -0.24
N PHE A 167 -22.75 -43.44 0.35
CA PHE A 167 -22.47 -44.71 -0.32
C PHE A 167 -23.78 -45.46 -0.63
N PRO A 168 -24.44 -45.17 -1.77
CA PRO A 168 -25.72 -45.79 -2.11
C PRO A 168 -25.61 -47.30 -2.38
N GLU A 169 -24.42 -47.77 -2.78
CA GLU A 169 -24.11 -49.17 -3.04
C GLU A 169 -22.78 -49.55 -2.37
N LYS A 170 -22.55 -50.86 -2.16
CA LYS A 170 -21.30 -51.39 -1.59
C LYS A 170 -20.18 -51.32 -2.64
N ILE A 171 -19.13 -50.55 -2.37
CA ILE A 171 -17.98 -50.37 -3.27
C ILE A 171 -16.83 -51.26 -2.76
N CYS A 172 -16.34 -52.19 -3.59
CA CYS A 172 -15.23 -53.10 -3.27
C CYS A 172 -14.10 -52.98 -4.32
N GLY A 173 -12.83 -53.00 -3.90
CA GLY A 173 -11.72 -53.02 -4.85
C GLY A 173 -10.35 -52.77 -4.23
N GLN A 174 -9.27 -53.20 -4.91
CA GLN A 174 -7.90 -53.13 -4.39
C GLN A 174 -7.26 -51.73 -4.46
N ASP A 175 -7.67 -50.86 -5.40
CA ASP A 175 -7.00 -49.58 -5.68
C ASP A 175 -7.91 -48.33 -5.67
N LYS A 176 -9.19 -48.44 -5.25
CA LYS A 176 -10.18 -47.37 -5.51
C LYS A 176 -10.93 -46.79 -4.30
N ALA A 177 -10.39 -46.92 -3.08
CA ALA A 177 -10.91 -46.17 -1.95
C ALA A 177 -9.74 -45.65 -1.11
N GLY A 178 -9.74 -44.36 -0.79
CA GLY A 178 -8.76 -43.72 0.08
C GLY A 178 -8.81 -44.32 1.49
N THR A 179 -8.10 -45.43 1.68
CA THR A 179 -8.00 -46.12 2.96
C THR A 179 -6.72 -45.71 3.66
N LYS A 180 -6.85 -45.22 4.89
CA LYS A 180 -5.75 -45.09 5.85
C LYS A 180 -5.86 -46.21 6.86
N ALA A 181 -4.83 -46.39 7.69
CA ALA A 181 -4.80 -47.50 8.60
C ALA A 181 -4.08 -47.20 9.91
N ILE A 182 -4.47 -47.97 10.93
CA ILE A 182 -3.79 -48.04 12.22
C ILE A 182 -3.01 -49.36 12.25
N LEU A 183 -1.76 -49.30 12.68
CA LEU A 183 -0.79 -50.38 12.51
C LEU A 183 -0.17 -50.75 13.84
N ARG A 184 0.00 -52.06 14.08
CA ARG A 184 0.80 -52.52 15.20
C ARG A 184 2.27 -52.36 14.83
N THR A 185 3.00 -51.56 15.60
CA THR A 185 4.38 -51.20 15.26
C THR A 185 5.33 -52.40 15.31
N SER A 186 5.05 -53.40 16.17
CA SER A 186 5.87 -54.60 16.32
C SER A 186 5.96 -55.43 15.03
N THR A 187 4.92 -55.37 14.18
CA THR A 187 4.82 -56.08 12.90
C THR A 187 5.03 -55.18 11.68
N LEU A 188 5.17 -53.86 11.87
CA LEU A 188 5.49 -52.90 10.81
C LEU A 188 6.85 -53.19 10.15
N ARG A 189 6.84 -53.43 8.84
CA ARG A 189 8.05 -53.53 8.00
C ARG A 189 8.34 -52.21 7.30
N ASP A 190 7.36 -51.62 6.62
CA ASP A 190 7.51 -50.37 5.87
C ASP A 190 6.21 -49.56 5.85
N PHE A 191 6.34 -48.25 6.01
CA PHE A 191 5.23 -47.34 5.76
C PHE A 191 4.99 -47.20 4.24
N ARG A 192 3.73 -47.09 3.85
CA ARG A 192 3.24 -46.82 2.49
C ARG A 192 2.14 -45.74 2.60
N ILE A 193 1.53 -45.37 1.48
CA ILE A 193 0.53 -44.27 1.44
C ILE A 193 -0.87 -44.74 1.86
N HIS A 194 -1.32 -45.88 1.31
CA HIS A 194 -2.68 -46.41 1.59
C HIS A 194 -2.67 -47.78 2.27
N ARG A 195 -1.65 -48.61 2.03
CA ARG A 195 -1.53 -49.96 2.61
C ARG A 195 -0.10 -50.29 3.00
N HIS A 196 0.16 -50.35 4.29
CA HIS A 196 1.49 -50.55 4.86
C HIS A 196 1.91 -52.03 4.81
N THR A 197 3.21 -52.29 4.85
CA THR A 197 3.73 -53.67 4.82
C THR A 197 3.93 -54.17 6.25
N THR A 198 3.20 -55.22 6.65
CA THR A 198 3.30 -55.86 7.98
C THR A 198 3.79 -57.30 7.89
N ARG A 199 3.95 -58.00 9.02
CA ARG A 199 4.49 -59.36 9.08
C ARG A 199 3.46 -60.43 8.70
N LEU A 200 2.17 -60.25 9.00
CA LEU A 200 1.14 -61.30 8.88
C LEU A 200 -0.08 -60.97 8.00
N TYR A 201 -0.18 -59.81 7.34
CA TYR A 201 -1.28 -59.46 6.40
C TYR A 201 -2.72 -59.70 6.94
N THR A 202 -2.96 -59.57 8.25
CA THR A 202 -4.31 -59.65 8.83
C THR A 202 -4.95 -58.26 8.88
N ASN A 203 -6.04 -58.06 8.13
CA ASN A 203 -6.86 -56.85 8.14
C ASN A 203 -8.12 -57.13 8.96
N ASP A 204 -8.32 -56.41 10.06
CA ASP A 204 -9.57 -56.47 10.82
C ASP A 204 -10.40 -55.22 10.48
N THR A 205 -11.47 -55.39 9.72
CA THR A 205 -12.41 -54.29 9.41
C THR A 205 -13.85 -54.64 9.74
N TYR A 206 -14.12 -55.84 10.24
CA TYR A 206 -15.46 -56.30 10.55
C TYR A 206 -15.37 -57.21 11.77
N LEU A 207 -16.21 -56.96 12.77
CA LEU A 207 -16.46 -57.88 13.89
C LEU A 207 -17.19 -59.16 13.41
N GLY A 208 -16.69 -59.81 12.36
CA GLY A 208 -17.25 -61.00 11.73
C GLY A 208 -16.17 -61.81 11.01
N ASP A 209 -16.29 -63.13 11.10
CA ASP A 209 -15.30 -64.19 10.81
C ASP A 209 -14.70 -64.26 9.38
N ASP A 210 -14.93 -63.29 8.49
CA ASP A 210 -14.59 -63.44 7.08
C ASP A 210 -13.27 -62.73 6.69
N LYS A 211 -12.21 -63.53 6.52
CA LYS A 211 -10.84 -63.11 6.14
C LYS A 211 -10.74 -62.68 4.67
N GLN A 212 -11.57 -61.74 4.21
CA GLN A 212 -11.52 -61.27 2.83
C GLN A 212 -10.47 -60.18 2.61
N THR A 213 -9.58 -60.43 1.65
CA THR A 213 -8.45 -59.58 1.21
C THR A 213 -8.86 -58.33 0.42
N THR A 214 -10.17 -58.06 0.29
CA THR A 214 -10.74 -56.96 -0.50
C THR A 214 -11.54 -56.04 0.41
N PHE A 215 -11.09 -54.79 0.58
CA PHE A 215 -11.82 -53.79 1.36
C PHE A 215 -13.07 -53.34 0.61
N CYS A 216 -14.19 -53.27 1.34
CA CYS A 216 -15.46 -52.77 0.83
C CYS A 216 -16.00 -51.65 1.73
N ILE A 217 -16.63 -50.64 1.14
CA ILE A 217 -17.28 -49.54 1.86
C ILE A 217 -18.76 -49.39 1.45
N SER A 218 -19.64 -49.24 2.44
CA SER A 218 -21.06 -48.90 2.29
C SER A 218 -21.53 -48.12 3.52
N GLU A 219 -22.76 -47.57 3.51
CA GLU A 219 -23.34 -46.94 4.72
C GLU A 219 -23.49 -47.95 5.88
N GLU A 220 -23.78 -49.22 5.58
CA GLU A 220 -23.83 -50.31 6.57
C GLU A 220 -22.46 -50.52 7.21
N VAL A 221 -21.40 -50.65 6.39
CA VAL A 221 -20.01 -50.76 6.87
C VAL A 221 -19.64 -49.58 7.77
N LEU A 222 -19.97 -48.35 7.35
CA LEU A 222 -19.71 -47.16 8.15
C LEU A 222 -20.47 -47.15 9.47
N SER A 223 -21.70 -47.66 9.48
CA SER A 223 -22.52 -47.75 10.69
C SER A 223 -22.04 -48.85 11.64
N ASP A 224 -21.48 -49.93 11.11
CA ASP A 224 -21.00 -51.07 11.89
C ASP A 224 -19.55 -50.98 12.36
N SER A 225 -18.75 -50.16 11.69
CA SER A 225 -17.35 -49.96 12.06
C SER A 225 -17.20 -49.18 13.37
N ALA A 226 -16.34 -49.68 14.26
CA ALA A 226 -16.01 -49.02 15.53
C ALA A 226 -15.25 -47.69 15.33
N LEU A 227 -14.46 -47.61 14.26
CA LEU A 227 -13.74 -46.40 13.83
C LEU A 227 -14.19 -45.99 12.44
N HIS A 228 -14.13 -44.69 12.15
CA HIS A 228 -14.28 -44.18 10.79
C HIS A 228 -13.43 -42.93 10.59
N LEU A 229 -13.10 -42.62 9.33
CA LEU A 229 -12.29 -41.47 8.96
C LEU A 229 -13.14 -40.46 8.19
N ASN A 230 -13.04 -39.19 8.57
CA ASN A 230 -13.59 -38.05 7.84
C ASN A 230 -12.46 -37.42 7.03
N HIS A 231 -12.59 -37.39 5.71
CA HIS A 231 -11.59 -36.77 4.84
C HIS A 231 -12.11 -35.45 4.27
N TYR A 232 -11.58 -34.32 4.73
CA TYR A 232 -11.90 -32.98 4.24
C TYR A 232 -11.09 -32.66 2.99
N LEU A 233 -11.26 -33.48 1.95
CA LEU A 233 -10.43 -33.49 0.75
C LEU A 233 -10.39 -32.15 0.02
N VAL A 234 -11.51 -31.43 -0.07
CA VAL A 234 -11.56 -30.18 -0.84
C VAL A 234 -11.56 -28.94 0.05
N GLN A 235 -12.09 -29.02 1.27
CA GLN A 235 -12.31 -27.86 2.15
C GLN A 235 -13.00 -26.70 1.38
N SER A 236 -12.70 -25.44 1.69
CA SER A 236 -13.26 -24.31 0.94
C SER A 236 -12.65 -24.20 -0.45
N TRP A 237 -13.36 -23.55 -1.35
CA TRP A 237 -12.84 -23.25 -2.68
C TRP A 237 -11.49 -22.50 -2.63
N GLN A 238 -11.38 -21.48 -1.78
CA GLN A 238 -10.15 -20.70 -1.61
C GLN A 238 -8.97 -21.56 -1.15
N PHE A 239 -9.17 -22.43 -0.15
CA PHE A 239 -8.11 -23.32 0.34
C PHE A 239 -7.68 -24.32 -0.74
N PHE A 240 -8.66 -24.95 -1.41
CA PHE A 240 -8.39 -25.88 -2.50
C PHE A 240 -7.54 -25.23 -3.60
N TRP A 241 -7.98 -24.06 -4.07
CA TRP A 241 -7.35 -23.36 -5.17
C TRP A 241 -5.98 -22.80 -4.81
N ARG A 242 -5.86 -22.08 -3.69
CA ARG A 242 -4.64 -21.32 -3.34
C ARG A 242 -3.56 -22.15 -2.66
N ARG A 243 -3.93 -23.24 -1.98
CA ARG A 243 -2.98 -24.07 -1.23
C ARG A 243 -2.90 -25.45 -1.85
N LYS A 244 -4.02 -26.17 -1.90
CA LYS A 244 -4.00 -27.60 -2.25
C LYS A 244 -3.52 -27.88 -3.67
N LEU A 245 -3.89 -27.06 -4.66
CA LEU A 245 -3.43 -27.22 -6.06
C LEU A 245 -1.96 -26.90 -6.29
N HIS A 246 -1.36 -26.04 -5.46
CA HIS A 246 0.02 -25.59 -5.64
C HIS A 246 1.04 -26.52 -4.95
N ARG A 247 0.58 -27.49 -4.16
CA ARG A 247 1.42 -28.52 -3.59
C ARG A 247 1.85 -29.47 -4.71
N GLY A 248 3.15 -29.51 -5.00
CA GLY A 248 3.73 -30.41 -6.01
C GLY A 248 3.39 -31.89 -5.75
N ARG A 249 3.61 -32.75 -6.74
CA ARG A 249 3.30 -34.19 -6.63
C ARG A 249 4.04 -34.84 -5.48
N VAL A 250 3.36 -35.84 -4.90
CA VAL A 250 3.83 -36.53 -3.70
C VAL A 250 4.44 -37.92 -4.03
N SER A 251 4.09 -38.52 -5.19
CA SER A 251 4.59 -39.83 -5.64
C SER A 251 5.12 -39.84 -7.09
N LYS A 252 6.01 -40.79 -7.41
CA LYS A 252 6.74 -40.91 -8.70
C LYS A 252 5.98 -41.61 -9.85
N ASN A 253 4.72 -42.05 -9.67
CA ASN A 253 4.09 -42.91 -10.68
C ASN A 253 3.65 -42.15 -11.96
N LYS A 254 4.10 -42.66 -13.11
CA LYS A 254 4.02 -42.04 -14.45
C LYS A 254 2.69 -42.25 -15.22
N GLY A 255 1.62 -42.75 -14.59
CA GLY A 255 0.44 -43.26 -15.33
C GLY A 255 -0.92 -42.58 -15.12
N GLU A 256 -1.14 -41.79 -14.07
CA GLU A 256 -2.50 -41.37 -13.66
C GLU A 256 -2.84 -39.90 -13.98
N THR A 257 -2.20 -39.31 -14.98
CA THR A 257 -2.39 -37.90 -15.35
C THR A 257 -3.78 -37.55 -15.88
N TRP A 258 -4.54 -38.53 -16.37
CA TRP A 258 -5.75 -38.28 -17.15
C TRP A 258 -7.07 -38.48 -16.40
N SER A 259 -7.12 -39.27 -15.31
CA SER A 259 -8.38 -39.50 -14.59
C SER A 259 -8.70 -38.45 -13.52
N ALA A 260 -7.67 -37.83 -12.92
CA ALA A 260 -7.84 -36.80 -11.90
C ALA A 260 -8.34 -35.47 -12.48
N MET A 261 -7.84 -35.04 -13.65
CA MET A 261 -8.33 -33.82 -14.33
C MET A 261 -9.77 -33.99 -14.85
N GLY A 262 -10.11 -35.16 -15.40
CA GLY A 262 -11.47 -35.47 -15.86
C GLY A 262 -12.51 -35.48 -14.73
N ASN A 263 -12.14 -35.95 -13.54
CA ASN A 263 -13.00 -35.86 -12.34
C ASN A 263 -13.07 -34.42 -11.78
N LEU A 264 -12.03 -33.60 -11.98
CA LEU A 264 -11.97 -32.20 -11.55
C LEU A 264 -12.93 -31.30 -12.36
N GLU A 265 -12.98 -31.48 -13.68
CA GLU A 265 -13.93 -30.77 -14.56
C GLU A 265 -15.38 -31.17 -14.27
N LYS A 266 -15.61 -32.46 -14.00
CA LYS A 266 -16.93 -32.98 -13.61
C LYS A 266 -17.41 -32.37 -12.29
N ALA A 267 -16.53 -32.28 -11.28
CA ALA A 267 -16.82 -31.65 -10.00
C ALA A 267 -17.08 -30.14 -10.15
N LYS A 268 -16.31 -29.44 -11.00
CA LYS A 268 -16.51 -28.02 -11.32
C LYS A 268 -17.85 -27.77 -12.02
N LYS A 269 -18.24 -28.64 -12.96
CA LYS A 269 -19.52 -28.55 -13.69
C LYS A 269 -20.73 -28.81 -12.79
N LEU A 270 -20.70 -29.87 -11.97
CA LEU A 270 -21.75 -30.20 -10.99
C LEU A 270 -21.96 -29.08 -9.95
N PHE A 271 -20.89 -28.39 -9.55
CA PHE A 271 -20.95 -27.28 -8.61
C PHE A 271 -21.58 -26.02 -9.23
N LEU A 272 -21.22 -25.68 -10.48
CA LEU A 272 -21.82 -24.56 -11.22
C LEU A 272 -23.32 -24.77 -11.50
N GLU A 273 -23.75 -26.02 -11.70
CA GLU A 273 -25.17 -26.38 -11.83
C GLU A 273 -25.94 -26.23 -10.50
N GLN A 274 -25.35 -26.60 -9.37
CA GLN A 274 -25.96 -26.41 -8.05
C GLN A 274 -26.08 -24.93 -7.67
N LEU A 275 -25.10 -24.10 -8.05
CA LEU A 275 -25.16 -22.64 -7.86
C LEU A 275 -26.34 -22.01 -8.60
N ARG A 276 -26.55 -22.39 -9.87
CA ARG A 276 -27.71 -21.94 -10.66
C ARG A 276 -29.05 -22.37 -10.06
N LEU A 277 -29.11 -23.56 -9.45
CA LEU A 277 -30.31 -24.05 -8.76
C LEU A 277 -30.57 -23.35 -7.42
N GLN A 278 -29.52 -22.89 -6.72
CA GLN A 278 -29.65 -22.10 -5.49
C GLN A 278 -30.02 -20.64 -5.77
N GLU A 279 -29.46 -20.03 -6.82
CA GLU A 279 -29.84 -18.69 -7.29
C GLU A 279 -31.31 -18.66 -7.75
N GLY A 280 -31.79 -19.72 -8.42
CA GLY A 280 -33.21 -19.86 -8.77
C GLY A 280 -34.15 -19.96 -7.56
N ARG A 281 -33.75 -20.65 -6.49
CA ARG A 281 -34.57 -20.79 -5.26
C ARG A 281 -34.56 -19.52 -4.40
N ALA A 282 -33.44 -18.79 -4.35
CA ALA A 282 -33.37 -17.49 -3.70
C ALA A 282 -34.23 -16.43 -4.42
N HIS A 283 -34.38 -16.57 -5.75
CA HIS A 283 -35.25 -15.71 -6.54
C HIS A 283 -36.75 -15.99 -6.27
N ASP A 284 -37.14 -17.25 -6.12
CA ASP A 284 -38.52 -17.65 -5.77
C ASP A 284 -38.91 -17.27 -4.33
N GLU A 285 -37.99 -17.32 -3.36
CA GLU A 285 -38.24 -16.87 -1.98
C GLU A 285 -38.30 -15.34 -1.87
N ALA A 286 -37.55 -14.61 -2.71
CA ALA A 286 -37.63 -13.15 -2.79
C ALA A 286 -38.96 -12.66 -3.42
N GLN A 287 -39.48 -13.38 -4.43
CA GLN A 287 -40.77 -13.05 -5.06
C GLN A 287 -41.98 -13.25 -4.14
N ARG A 288 -41.92 -14.19 -3.18
CA ARG A 288 -43.00 -14.37 -2.18
C ARG A 288 -43.09 -13.24 -1.15
N ARG A 289 -42.06 -12.40 -1.01
CA ARG A 289 -42.04 -11.25 -0.08
C ARG A 289 -42.59 -9.95 -0.69
N THR A 290 -42.84 -9.91 -2.00
CA THR A 290 -43.27 -8.68 -2.71
C THR A 290 -44.77 -8.65 -3.08
N SER A 291 -45.59 -9.60 -2.65
CA SER A 291 -47.04 -9.55 -2.86
C SER A 291 -47.79 -8.98 -1.64
N MET A 292 -47.67 -7.68 -1.42
CA MET A 292 -48.63 -6.85 -0.68
C MET A 292 -49.14 -5.77 -1.65
N PRO A 293 -50.46 -5.60 -1.87
CA PRO A 293 -50.98 -4.82 -2.98
C PRO A 293 -51.09 -3.33 -2.64
N GLY A 294 -50.67 -2.47 -3.57
CA GLY A 294 -51.26 -1.14 -3.73
C GLY A 294 -50.31 0.02 -4.07
N VAL A 295 -49.85 0.13 -5.32
CA VAL A 295 -49.62 1.42 -6.02
C VAL A 295 -49.80 1.18 -7.54
N PRO A 296 -50.46 2.06 -8.31
CA PRO A 296 -50.88 1.78 -9.69
C PRO A 296 -49.74 1.89 -10.70
N ALA A 297 -49.75 0.99 -11.68
CA ALA A 297 -48.83 0.94 -12.80
C ALA A 297 -49.14 2.01 -13.86
N LEU A 298 -48.13 2.78 -14.25
CA LEU A 298 -48.08 3.43 -15.56
C LEU A 298 -47.32 2.52 -16.53
N SER A 299 -48.03 2.05 -17.55
CA SER A 299 -47.54 1.19 -18.61
C SER A 299 -46.69 1.97 -19.62
N ALA A 300 -45.48 1.49 -19.92
CA ALA A 300 -44.77 1.77 -21.17
C ALA A 300 -44.49 0.44 -21.91
N PRO A 301 -44.57 0.38 -23.25
CA PRO A 301 -44.62 -0.87 -23.98
C PRO A 301 -43.22 -1.38 -24.35
N GLY A 302 -43.03 -2.68 -24.11
CA GLY A 302 -42.24 -3.63 -24.90
C GLY A 302 -40.87 -3.18 -25.43
N ILE A 303 -39.81 -3.47 -24.66
CA ILE A 303 -38.47 -3.66 -25.23
C ILE A 303 -38.03 -5.09 -24.88
N ARG A 304 -37.79 -5.89 -25.92
CA ARG A 304 -37.09 -7.17 -25.81
C ARG A 304 -35.69 -6.91 -25.26
N PHE A 305 -35.34 -7.45 -24.10
CA PHE A 305 -33.96 -7.46 -23.61
C PHE A 305 -33.14 -8.45 -24.43
N THR A 306 -32.49 -7.96 -25.49
CA THR A 306 -31.19 -8.48 -25.90
C THR A 306 -30.21 -8.06 -24.80
N ALA A 307 -29.61 -9.01 -24.07
CA ALA A 307 -28.56 -8.68 -23.12
C ALA A 307 -27.39 -8.03 -23.89
N SER A 308 -27.21 -6.72 -23.71
CA SER A 308 -26.10 -5.96 -24.30
C SER A 308 -24.77 -6.47 -23.72
N ALA A 309 -23.71 -6.41 -24.52
CA ALA A 309 -22.35 -6.60 -24.01
C ALA A 309 -22.10 -5.63 -22.82
N PRO A 310 -21.30 -6.02 -21.81
CA PRO A 310 -20.97 -5.12 -20.71
C PRO A 310 -20.29 -3.87 -21.28
N SER A 311 -20.78 -2.68 -20.93
CA SER A 311 -20.25 -1.41 -21.40
C SER A 311 -19.03 -0.91 -20.61
N VAL A 312 -18.63 -1.64 -19.56
CA VAL A 312 -17.53 -1.27 -18.67
C VAL A 312 -16.83 -2.53 -18.16
N SER A 313 -15.51 -2.44 -18.02
CA SER A 313 -14.62 -3.41 -17.41
C SER A 313 -14.58 -3.35 -15.87
N ALA A 314 -14.18 -4.46 -15.25
CA ALA A 314 -14.24 -4.63 -13.79
C ALA A 314 -13.24 -3.75 -13.02
N LEU A 315 -12.01 -3.61 -13.54
CA LEU A 315 -10.98 -2.79 -12.92
C LEU A 315 -11.35 -1.30 -12.95
N GLY A 316 -11.94 -0.81 -14.05
CA GLY A 316 -12.37 0.56 -14.23
C GLY A 316 -13.56 0.91 -13.35
N SER A 317 -14.50 -0.03 -13.19
CA SER A 317 -15.57 0.12 -12.19
C SER A 317 -15.01 0.22 -10.78
N ALA A 318 -14.07 -0.65 -10.41
CA ALA A 318 -13.47 -0.63 -9.08
C ALA A 318 -12.60 0.61 -8.83
N ALA A 319 -11.88 1.10 -9.86
CA ALA A 319 -11.09 2.31 -9.79
C ALA A 319 -11.97 3.54 -9.51
N ARG A 320 -13.10 3.68 -10.23
CA ARG A 320 -14.10 4.72 -9.92
C ARG A 320 -14.64 4.59 -8.51
N SER A 321 -15.01 3.38 -8.08
CA SER A 321 -15.49 3.16 -6.71
C SER A 321 -14.45 3.56 -5.64
N LEU A 322 -13.16 3.31 -5.87
CA LEU A 322 -12.10 3.78 -4.96
C LEU A 322 -12.03 5.30 -4.91
N ARG A 323 -12.00 5.96 -6.07
CA ARG A 323 -12.02 7.44 -6.15
C ARG A 323 -13.24 8.01 -5.42
N ASP A 324 -14.43 7.50 -5.73
CA ASP A 324 -15.70 8.00 -5.20
C ASP A 324 -15.81 7.78 -3.68
N ALA A 325 -15.15 6.74 -3.13
CA ALA A 325 -15.10 6.50 -1.69
C ALA A 325 -14.39 7.61 -0.89
N VAL A 326 -13.64 8.49 -1.55
CA VAL A 326 -12.94 9.63 -0.92
C VAL A 326 -13.24 10.98 -1.56
N LYS A 327 -13.83 11.00 -2.77
CA LYS A 327 -14.15 12.23 -3.53
C LYS A 327 -15.61 12.35 -3.95
N SER A 328 -16.48 11.41 -3.57
CA SER A 328 -17.92 11.60 -3.80
C SER A 328 -18.41 12.83 -3.05
N ARG A 329 -19.45 13.45 -3.61
CA ARG A 329 -20.17 14.59 -3.02
C ARG A 329 -20.53 14.35 -1.57
N GLU A 330 -21.03 13.16 -1.25
CA GLU A 330 -21.45 12.79 0.10
C GLU A 330 -20.27 12.68 1.06
N VAL A 331 -19.19 12.01 0.66
CA VAL A 331 -18.01 11.81 1.51
C VAL A 331 -17.27 13.14 1.75
N THR A 332 -17.06 13.92 0.69
CA THR A 332 -16.47 15.26 0.81
C THR A 332 -17.29 16.12 1.78
N ALA A 333 -18.62 16.16 1.62
CA ALA A 333 -19.47 16.98 2.48
C ALA A 333 -19.39 16.54 3.95
N GLN A 334 -19.28 15.24 4.21
CA GLN A 334 -19.08 14.71 5.56
C GLN A 334 -17.74 15.14 6.17
N ILE A 335 -16.64 15.00 5.42
CA ILE A 335 -15.29 15.39 5.89
C ILE A 335 -15.25 16.89 6.16
N VAL A 336 -15.80 17.71 5.26
CA VAL A 336 -15.87 19.16 5.43
C VAL A 336 -16.72 19.53 6.65
N ALA A 337 -17.86 18.87 6.87
CA ALA A 337 -18.70 19.14 8.03
C ALA A 337 -18.02 18.79 9.36
N GLU A 338 -17.20 17.72 9.40
CA GLU A 338 -16.40 17.35 10.58
C GLU A 338 -15.26 18.34 10.81
N ALA A 339 -14.58 18.77 9.74
CA ALA A 339 -13.50 19.74 9.79
C ALA A 339 -13.95 21.15 10.22
N ASP A 340 -15.10 21.60 9.71
CA ASP A 340 -15.70 22.90 10.02
C ASP A 340 -16.64 22.83 11.26
N ALA A 341 -16.63 21.72 12.01
CA ALA A 341 -17.45 21.56 13.21
C ALA A 341 -17.07 22.60 14.28
N PRO A 342 -18.05 23.29 14.91
CA PRO A 342 -17.75 24.33 15.87
C PRO A 342 -17.12 23.76 17.14
N VAL A 343 -15.97 24.31 17.52
CA VAL A 343 -15.32 24.03 18.80
C VAL A 343 -16.06 24.74 19.92
N ASP A 344 -16.24 24.09 21.08
CA ASP A 344 -16.77 24.76 22.26
C ASP A 344 -15.76 25.80 22.74
N ARG A 345 -15.96 27.04 22.28
CA ARG A 345 -15.09 28.16 22.57
C ARG A 345 -15.02 28.48 24.06
N THR A 346 -16.07 28.21 24.83
CA THR A 346 -16.05 28.44 26.28
C THR A 346 -15.12 27.46 26.96
N ALA A 347 -15.23 26.17 26.62
CA ALA A 347 -14.34 25.13 27.11
C ALA A 347 -12.88 25.36 26.66
N ALA A 348 -12.67 25.76 25.40
CA ALA A 348 -11.36 26.06 24.86
C ALA A 348 -10.69 27.24 25.60
N LEU A 349 -11.44 28.33 25.85
CA LEU A 349 -10.94 29.46 26.63
C LEU A 349 -10.63 29.09 28.09
N GLN A 350 -11.44 28.23 28.71
CA GLN A 350 -11.17 27.73 30.05
C GLN A 350 -9.88 26.89 30.10
N ARG A 351 -9.70 25.95 29.16
CA ARG A 351 -8.46 25.17 29.04
C ARG A 351 -7.26 26.06 28.68
N LEU A 352 -7.43 27.06 27.83
CA LEU A 352 -6.38 28.02 27.50
C LEU A 352 -5.93 28.80 28.74
N GLY A 353 -6.87 29.26 29.57
CA GLY A 353 -6.57 29.89 30.85
C GLY A 353 -5.78 28.99 31.79
N HIS A 354 -6.06 27.68 31.78
CA HIS A 354 -5.24 26.68 32.44
C HIS A 354 -3.82 26.66 31.84
N GLU A 355 -3.66 26.52 30.53
CA GLU A 355 -2.33 26.44 29.91
C GLU A 355 -1.45 27.69 30.11
N LEU A 356 -2.06 28.89 30.25
CA LEU A 356 -1.35 30.17 30.39
C LEU A 356 -1.06 30.58 31.85
N ARG A 357 -1.57 29.86 32.85
CA ARG A 357 -1.38 30.22 34.26
C ARG A 357 0.07 30.06 34.71
N GLU A 358 0.44 30.74 35.80
CA GLU A 358 1.72 30.51 36.46
C GLU A 358 1.78 29.08 37.02
N SER A 359 2.75 28.30 36.54
CA SER A 359 3.09 26.99 37.10
C SER A 359 4.52 26.60 36.75
N GLU A 360 5.10 25.72 37.57
CA GLU A 360 6.37 25.05 37.29
C GLU A 360 6.12 23.54 37.41
N GLU A 361 6.28 22.82 36.30
CA GLU A 361 5.93 21.41 36.17
C GLU A 361 7.12 20.61 35.64
N GLU A 362 7.26 19.37 36.09
CA GLU A 362 8.17 18.39 35.48
C GLU A 362 7.31 17.34 34.75
N MET A 363 7.61 17.10 33.48
CA MET A 363 6.87 16.16 32.63
C MET A 363 7.74 14.98 32.23
N GLU A 364 7.18 13.78 32.36
CA GLU A 364 7.83 12.53 31.97
C GLU A 364 7.83 12.36 30.44
N VAL A 365 8.97 11.91 29.93
CA VAL A 365 9.09 11.37 28.57
C VAL A 365 8.95 9.85 28.65
N MET A 366 7.97 9.31 27.93
CA MET A 366 7.71 7.88 27.89
C MET A 366 8.46 7.25 26.72
N LEU A 367 9.06 6.08 26.93
CA LEU A 367 9.62 5.21 25.91
C LEU A 367 9.25 3.76 26.22
N LEU A 368 8.69 3.03 25.26
CA LEU A 368 8.24 1.65 25.40
C LEU A 368 7.30 1.46 26.62
N GLY A 369 6.44 2.46 26.89
CA GLY A 369 5.53 2.46 28.04
C GLY A 369 6.19 2.78 29.38
N THR A 370 7.48 3.15 29.40
CA THR A 370 8.24 3.45 30.62
C THR A 370 8.76 4.88 30.65
N ALA A 371 8.66 5.55 31.80
CA ALA A 371 9.17 6.92 31.96
C ALA A 371 10.71 6.94 31.98
N LEU A 372 11.31 7.90 31.28
CA LEU A 372 12.74 8.16 31.36
C LEU A 372 13.12 8.65 32.77
N PRO A 373 14.18 8.09 33.39
CA PRO A 373 14.60 8.52 34.72
C PRO A 373 15.20 9.93 34.68
N THR A 374 14.76 10.85 35.55
CA THR A 374 15.30 12.23 35.58
C THR A 374 16.75 12.31 36.09
N SER A 375 17.17 11.40 36.97
CA SER A 375 18.53 11.41 37.54
C SER A 375 19.59 11.19 36.46
N GLU A 376 20.63 12.03 36.45
CA GLU A 376 21.79 11.94 35.53
C GLU A 376 21.51 12.31 34.05
N ARG A 377 20.37 12.93 33.75
CA ARG A 377 20.02 13.36 32.38
C ARG A 377 20.11 14.88 32.17
N LYS A 378 20.35 15.27 30.90
CA LYS A 378 20.12 16.65 30.45
C LYS A 378 18.62 16.95 30.54
N VAL A 379 18.25 18.00 31.26
CA VAL A 379 16.87 18.47 31.39
C VAL A 379 16.75 19.80 30.65
N VAL A 380 15.71 19.93 29.83
CA VAL A 380 15.37 21.20 29.17
C VAL A 380 14.17 21.81 29.86
N THR A 381 14.26 23.11 30.14
CA THR A 381 13.14 23.93 30.61
C THR A 381 12.68 24.80 29.46
N PHE A 382 11.40 24.73 29.12
CA PHE A 382 10.76 25.64 28.18
C PHE A 382 9.57 26.32 28.83
N ARG A 383 9.21 27.51 28.32
CA ARG A 383 8.11 28.32 28.86
C ARG A 383 6.99 28.45 27.85
N SER A 384 5.77 28.70 28.34
CA SER A 384 4.70 29.12 27.45
C SER A 384 5.14 30.38 26.67
N PRO A 385 4.85 30.49 25.36
CA PRO A 385 5.20 31.67 24.57
C PRO A 385 4.67 33.00 25.15
N THR A 386 3.49 32.95 25.79
CA THR A 386 2.82 34.08 26.41
C THR A 386 2.25 33.69 27.78
N GLY A 387 1.95 34.68 28.62
CA GLY A 387 1.16 34.54 29.84
C GLY A 387 -0.28 35.02 29.66
N PRO A 388 -1.05 35.13 30.76
CA PRO A 388 -2.45 35.56 30.72
C PRO A 388 -2.58 36.96 30.10
N LYS A 389 -3.61 37.16 29.27
CA LYS A 389 -3.91 38.43 28.58
C LYS A 389 -2.76 38.96 27.69
N GLY A 390 -1.96 38.06 27.12
CA GLY A 390 -0.80 38.42 26.30
C GLY A 390 0.40 38.97 27.10
N GLY A 391 0.41 38.75 28.42
CA GLY A 391 1.53 39.14 29.29
C GLY A 391 2.78 38.26 29.12
N PRO A 392 3.84 38.52 29.88
CA PRO A 392 5.05 37.69 29.87
C PRO A 392 4.76 36.22 30.20
N ALA A 393 5.54 35.31 29.63
CA ALA A 393 5.49 33.88 29.91
C ALA A 393 5.55 33.56 31.42
N GLN A 394 4.57 32.81 31.93
CA GLN A 394 4.44 32.48 33.36
C GLN A 394 4.48 30.97 33.64
N ARG A 395 4.23 30.11 32.65
CA ARG A 395 4.31 28.66 32.81
C ARG A 395 5.67 28.13 32.38
N SER A 396 6.28 27.26 33.19
CA SER A 396 7.54 26.57 32.89
C SER A 396 7.36 25.06 32.98
N VAL A 397 7.85 24.34 31.97
CA VAL A 397 7.83 22.87 31.91
C VAL A 397 9.25 22.35 31.76
N ARG A 398 9.63 21.40 32.62
CA ARG A 398 10.91 20.72 32.65
C ARG A 398 10.75 19.30 32.10
N VAL A 399 11.56 18.91 31.13
CA VAL A 399 11.53 17.57 30.53
C VAL A 399 12.93 16.96 30.46
N PRO A 400 13.12 15.68 30.82
CA PRO A 400 14.37 14.97 30.57
C PRO A 400 14.53 14.71 29.07
N LEU A 401 15.73 14.93 28.53
CA LEU A 401 16.05 14.56 27.15
C LEU A 401 16.55 13.11 27.07
N PRO A 402 16.19 12.36 26.01
CA PRO A 402 16.84 11.09 25.72
C PRO A 402 18.29 11.32 25.27
N ASN A 403 19.14 10.33 25.49
CA ASN A 403 20.51 10.28 25.00
C ASN A 403 20.64 9.25 23.85
N VAL A 404 21.84 9.08 23.32
CA VAL A 404 22.14 8.13 22.23
C VAL A 404 21.78 6.68 22.61
N GLU A 405 22.01 6.27 23.86
CA GLU A 405 21.71 4.92 24.33
C GLU A 405 20.20 4.66 24.34
N ASP A 406 19.37 5.62 24.74
CA ASP A 406 17.92 5.45 24.73
C ASP A 406 17.38 5.27 23.31
N ILE A 407 17.88 6.05 22.33
CA ILE A 407 17.48 5.91 20.93
C ILE A 407 17.88 4.54 20.37
N ASN A 408 19.11 4.11 20.65
CA ASN A 408 19.60 2.80 20.23
C ASN A 408 18.76 1.68 20.85
N ARG A 409 18.48 1.77 22.15
CA ARG A 409 17.68 0.78 22.88
C ARG A 409 16.24 0.76 22.38
N LEU A 410 15.63 1.91 22.14
CA LEU A 410 14.27 2.01 21.61
C LEU A 410 14.16 1.25 20.28
N ILE A 411 15.03 1.58 19.32
CA ILE A 411 14.99 0.98 17.98
C ILE A 411 15.37 -0.51 18.03
N SER A 412 16.38 -0.89 18.82
CA SER A 412 16.78 -2.29 18.95
C SER A 412 15.69 -3.13 19.61
N SER A 413 15.08 -2.66 20.70
CA SER A 413 14.01 -3.37 21.40
C SER A 413 12.76 -3.51 20.53
N ARG A 414 12.37 -2.47 19.77
CA ARG A 414 11.28 -2.57 18.78
C ARG A 414 11.53 -3.70 17.77
N ARG A 415 12.77 -3.85 17.30
CA ARG A 415 13.16 -4.89 16.33
C ARG A 415 13.23 -6.28 16.97
N GLU A 416 13.84 -6.40 18.15
CA GLU A 416 13.98 -7.65 18.91
C GLU A 416 12.61 -8.23 19.33
N GLN A 417 11.67 -7.36 19.69
CA GLN A 417 10.30 -7.74 20.03
C GLN A 417 9.41 -7.97 18.81
N GLU A 418 9.94 -7.77 17.59
CA GLU A 418 9.18 -7.74 16.35
C GLU A 418 7.92 -6.86 16.45
N LEU A 419 8.02 -5.72 17.15
CA LEU A 419 6.89 -4.84 17.41
C LEU A 419 6.31 -4.38 16.07
N ALA A 420 5.06 -4.76 15.81
CA ALA A 420 4.39 -4.55 14.54
C ALA A 420 3.08 -3.78 14.75
N VAL A 421 2.71 -2.98 13.75
CA VAL A 421 1.42 -2.30 13.73
C VAL A 421 0.28 -3.34 13.66
N PRO A 422 -0.82 -3.17 14.42
CA PRO A 422 -1.96 -4.09 14.43
C PRO A 422 -2.51 -4.43 13.04
N ALA A 423 -3.25 -5.53 12.93
CA ALA A 423 -3.85 -5.93 11.65
C ALA A 423 -4.78 -4.84 11.09
N ALA A 424 -4.94 -4.77 9.76
CA ALA A 424 -5.65 -3.65 9.11
C ALA A 424 -7.04 -3.33 9.70
N ASP A 425 -7.89 -4.34 9.91
CA ASP A 425 -9.22 -4.16 10.51
C ASP A 425 -9.18 -3.69 11.98
N GLU A 426 -8.12 -4.04 12.72
CA GLU A 426 -7.92 -3.64 14.12
C GLU A 426 -7.35 -2.22 14.20
N LEU A 427 -6.36 -1.92 13.36
CA LEU A 427 -5.77 -0.59 13.24
C LEU A 427 -6.84 0.45 12.88
N VAL A 428 -7.73 0.16 11.93
CA VAL A 428 -8.85 1.05 11.57
C VAL A 428 -9.70 1.34 12.80
N LYS A 429 -10.05 0.34 13.61
CA LYS A 429 -10.84 0.55 14.84
C LYS A 429 -10.12 1.42 15.86
N ILE A 430 -8.83 1.18 16.08
CA ILE A 430 -8.01 1.96 17.02
C ILE A 430 -7.95 3.42 16.57
N LEU A 431 -7.64 3.65 15.30
CA LEU A 431 -7.47 4.99 14.74
C LEU A 431 -8.80 5.74 14.58
N GLU A 432 -9.88 5.06 14.22
CA GLU A 432 -11.25 5.62 14.20
C GLU A 432 -11.68 6.08 15.60
N ARG A 433 -11.40 5.24 16.61
CA ARG A 433 -11.70 5.55 18.00
C ARG A 433 -10.88 6.74 18.49
N PHE A 434 -9.58 6.75 18.22
CA PHE A 434 -8.73 7.90 18.56
C PHE A 434 -9.22 9.18 17.90
N LEU A 435 -9.47 9.15 16.58
CA LEU A 435 -9.93 10.30 15.84
C LEU A 435 -11.26 10.84 16.40
N THR A 436 -12.22 9.97 16.72
CA THR A 436 -13.55 10.37 17.15
C THR A 436 -13.61 10.75 18.63
N GLU A 437 -13.04 9.94 19.53
CA GLU A 437 -13.17 10.09 20.98
C GLU A 437 -12.09 11.00 21.58
N GLU A 438 -10.83 10.82 21.15
CA GLU A 438 -9.68 11.47 21.78
C GLU A 438 -9.22 12.73 21.05
N PHE A 439 -9.44 12.84 19.73
CA PHE A 439 -9.08 14.02 18.95
C PHE A 439 -10.27 14.95 18.72
N VAL A 440 -11.25 14.55 17.89
CA VAL A 440 -12.46 15.33 17.58
C VAL A 440 -13.30 15.55 18.84
N GLY A 441 -13.49 14.49 19.65
CA GLY A 441 -14.23 14.55 20.91
C GLY A 441 -13.62 15.49 21.96
N LYS A 442 -12.33 15.85 21.83
CA LYS A 442 -11.61 16.77 22.72
C LYS A 442 -11.07 18.00 21.96
N SER A 443 -11.77 18.43 20.92
CA SER A 443 -11.37 19.56 20.06
C SER A 443 -11.02 20.83 20.85
N ALA A 444 -11.80 21.18 21.87
CA ALA A 444 -11.56 22.33 22.74
C ALA A 444 -10.20 22.24 23.47
N GLU A 445 -9.76 21.05 23.86
CA GLU A 445 -8.48 20.85 24.53
C GLU A 445 -7.31 21.03 23.55
N HIS A 446 -7.38 20.37 22.40
CA HIS A 446 -6.35 20.48 21.37
C HIS A 446 -6.19 21.90 20.82
N VAL A 447 -7.30 22.59 20.55
CA VAL A 447 -7.29 23.99 20.11
C VAL A 447 -6.68 24.89 21.18
N ALA A 448 -7.03 24.70 22.46
CA ALA A 448 -6.47 25.47 23.55
C ALA A 448 -4.96 25.26 23.72
N MET A 449 -4.49 24.01 23.66
CA MET A 449 -3.06 23.69 23.76
C MET A 449 -2.27 24.23 22.58
N LEU A 450 -2.80 24.08 21.36
CA LEU A 450 -2.19 24.64 20.16
C LEU A 450 -2.09 26.18 20.24
N THR A 451 -3.15 26.83 20.73
CA THR A 451 -3.18 28.28 20.94
C THR A 451 -2.17 28.73 22.00
N ALA A 452 -2.07 28.00 23.11
CA ALA A 452 -1.16 28.31 24.20
C ALA A 452 0.31 28.16 23.79
N TRP A 453 0.65 27.06 23.13
CA TRP A 453 2.03 26.63 22.87
C TRP A 453 2.54 26.95 21.47
N GLY A 454 1.65 27.14 20.49
CA GLY A 454 1.98 27.46 19.09
C GLY A 454 2.40 28.90 18.83
N PRO A 455 2.34 29.38 17.59
CA PRO A 455 2.47 30.80 17.24
C PRO A 455 1.14 31.47 16.86
N LYS A 456 0.00 30.75 16.92
CA LYS A 456 -1.31 31.18 16.43
C LYS A 456 -2.32 31.66 17.48
N ALA A 457 -3.30 32.47 17.04
CA ALA A 457 -4.49 32.83 17.82
C ALA A 457 -5.51 31.67 17.84
N LEU A 458 -6.53 31.78 18.70
CA LEU A 458 -7.56 30.74 18.86
C LEU A 458 -8.22 30.32 17.53
N GLY A 459 -8.64 31.27 16.71
CA GLY A 459 -9.31 30.97 15.43
C GLY A 459 -8.39 30.28 14.39
N ASP A 460 -7.11 30.64 14.36
CA ASP A 460 -6.13 29.97 13.51
C ASP A 460 -5.82 28.54 14.01
N SER A 461 -5.85 28.33 15.33
CA SER A 461 -5.73 27.00 15.93
C SER A 461 -6.95 26.12 15.64
N GLU A 462 -8.16 26.69 15.62
CA GLU A 462 -9.37 25.98 15.15
C GLU A 462 -9.21 25.55 13.68
N GLY A 463 -8.68 26.43 12.83
CA GLY A 463 -8.39 26.13 11.43
C GLY A 463 -7.39 24.98 11.27
N GLU A 464 -6.25 25.04 11.98
CA GLU A 464 -5.26 23.94 11.96
C GLU A 464 -5.83 22.62 12.47
N PHE A 465 -6.59 22.66 13.56
CA PHE A 465 -7.23 21.48 14.11
C PHE A 465 -8.19 20.83 13.10
N GLY A 466 -9.09 21.61 12.51
CA GLY A 466 -10.06 21.14 11.52
C GLY A 466 -9.38 20.57 10.28
N GLU A 467 -8.32 21.23 9.79
CA GLU A 467 -7.55 20.77 8.64
C GLU A 467 -6.88 19.40 8.89
N VAL A 468 -6.24 19.23 10.06
CA VAL A 468 -5.59 17.97 10.42
C VAL A 468 -6.60 16.85 10.67
N ALA A 469 -7.77 17.16 11.27
CA ALA A 469 -8.87 16.21 11.42
C ALA A 469 -9.34 15.70 10.05
N ALA A 470 -9.54 16.62 9.08
CA ALA A 470 -9.96 16.30 7.73
C ALA A 470 -8.98 15.36 7.03
N LEU A 471 -7.67 15.59 7.17
CA LEU A 471 -6.64 14.75 6.57
C LEU A 471 -6.59 13.35 7.17
N MET A 472 -6.62 13.23 8.50
CA MET A 472 -6.67 11.92 9.16
C MET A 472 -7.90 11.13 8.73
N ARG A 473 -9.07 11.81 8.65
CA ARG A 473 -10.31 11.20 8.17
C ARG A 473 -10.19 10.74 6.71
N LEU A 474 -9.61 11.57 5.84
CA LEU A 474 -9.41 11.25 4.43
C LEU A 474 -8.50 10.03 4.23
N SER A 475 -7.34 10.00 4.90
CA SER A 475 -6.42 8.84 4.86
C SER A 475 -7.09 7.57 5.38
N LEU A 476 -7.88 7.67 6.45
CA LEU A 476 -8.61 6.53 7.00
C LEU A 476 -9.67 6.01 6.01
N LYS A 477 -10.45 6.91 5.38
CA LYS A 477 -11.45 6.54 4.35
C LYS A 477 -10.82 5.87 3.13
N ALA A 478 -9.68 6.37 2.65
CA ALA A 478 -8.95 5.74 1.54
C ALA A 478 -8.47 4.31 1.89
N TYR A 479 -7.99 4.13 3.12
CA TYR A 479 -7.56 2.84 3.65
C TYR A 479 -8.72 1.86 3.80
N GLU A 480 -9.85 2.31 4.36
CA GLU A 480 -11.10 1.54 4.45
C GLU A 480 -11.63 1.12 3.08
N ALA A 481 -11.65 2.04 2.12
CA ALA A 481 -12.10 1.77 0.75
C ALA A 481 -11.24 0.72 0.06
N THR A 482 -9.92 0.77 0.26
CA THR A 482 -8.97 -0.24 -0.25
C THR A 482 -9.21 -1.60 0.40
N LEU A 483 -9.42 -1.61 1.72
CA LEU A 483 -9.71 -2.82 2.46
C LEU A 483 -11.03 -3.45 2.00
N GLU A 484 -12.06 -2.65 1.73
CA GLU A 484 -13.33 -3.13 1.19
C GLU A 484 -13.18 -3.63 -0.25
N ALA A 485 -12.47 -2.90 -1.12
CA ALA A 485 -12.17 -3.34 -2.48
C ALA A 485 -11.47 -4.70 -2.49
N SER A 486 -10.55 -4.94 -1.54
CA SER A 486 -9.86 -6.23 -1.39
C SER A 486 -10.78 -7.40 -1.04
N LYS A 487 -11.92 -7.12 -0.37
CA LYS A 487 -12.90 -8.11 0.08
C LYS A 487 -14.05 -8.30 -0.90
N ALA A 488 -14.53 -7.23 -1.52
CA ALA A 488 -15.75 -7.22 -2.32
C ALA A 488 -15.50 -7.48 -3.82
N ASN A 489 -14.70 -6.63 -4.48
CA ASN A 489 -14.48 -6.69 -5.92
C ASN A 489 -13.15 -7.35 -6.31
N PHE A 490 -12.24 -7.53 -5.34
CA PHE A 490 -10.92 -8.16 -5.50
C PHE A 490 -10.07 -7.49 -6.58
N GLN A 491 -10.29 -6.22 -6.90
CA GLN A 491 -9.48 -5.52 -7.90
C GLN A 491 -8.23 -4.90 -7.30
N PHE A 492 -8.30 -4.49 -6.04
CA PHE A 492 -7.21 -3.86 -5.31
C PHE A 492 -6.92 -4.62 -4.01
N GLU A 493 -5.70 -4.50 -3.51
CA GLU A 493 -5.27 -5.04 -2.23
C GLU A 493 -4.55 -3.97 -1.42
N LEU A 494 -4.61 -4.13 -0.10
CA LEU A 494 -3.93 -3.27 0.84
C LEU A 494 -2.49 -3.75 1.03
N THR A 495 -1.53 -2.83 1.00
CA THR A 495 -0.10 -3.09 1.22
C THR A 495 0.46 -2.13 2.25
N ARG A 496 1.31 -2.62 3.15
CA ARG A 496 1.99 -1.81 4.18
C ARG A 496 3.50 -1.92 4.04
N ALA A 497 4.08 -0.96 3.33
CA ALA A 497 5.53 -0.94 3.05
C ALA A 497 6.39 -0.68 4.31
N GLY A 498 5.76 -0.21 5.39
CA GLY A 498 6.40 0.12 6.66
C GLY A 498 6.41 -1.01 7.70
N ASP A 499 5.77 -2.16 7.43
CA ASP A 499 5.67 -3.25 8.43
C ASP A 499 7.07 -3.66 8.93
N GLY A 500 7.29 -3.50 10.25
CA GLY A 500 8.56 -3.81 10.93
C GLY A 500 9.64 -2.71 10.82
N ARG A 501 9.33 -1.56 10.22
CA ARG A 501 10.24 -0.43 9.98
C ARG A 501 9.93 0.77 10.86
N ASP A 502 10.90 1.65 11.02
CA ASP A 502 10.79 2.89 11.80
C ASP A 502 10.75 4.13 10.90
N CYS A 503 9.86 5.07 11.21
CA CYS A 503 9.76 6.38 10.58
C CYS A 503 10.03 7.48 11.62
N LEU A 504 10.98 8.35 11.31
CA LEU A 504 11.22 9.59 12.05
C LEU A 504 10.28 10.69 11.50
N VAL A 505 9.40 11.23 12.33
CA VAL A 505 8.52 12.36 12.00
C VAL A 505 9.03 13.62 12.71
N MET A 506 9.17 14.71 11.96
CA MET A 506 9.61 16.01 12.46
C MET A 506 8.65 17.12 11.97
N PRO A 507 7.67 17.56 12.78
CA PRO A 507 6.74 18.63 12.43
C PRO A 507 7.35 20.02 12.50
N PRO A 508 6.72 21.04 11.87
CA PRO A 508 7.20 22.41 11.92
C PRO A 508 6.64 23.14 13.16
N SER A 509 7.14 24.34 13.47
CA SER A 509 6.57 25.18 14.55
C SER A 509 5.28 25.87 14.18
N ASN A 510 5.13 26.24 12.92
CA ASN A 510 4.04 27.07 12.44
C ASN A 510 2.74 26.29 12.26
N PHE A 511 2.77 24.97 12.15
CA PHE A 511 1.60 24.10 11.94
C PHE A 511 1.88 22.72 12.57
N ALA A 512 2.03 22.71 13.89
CA ALA A 512 2.59 21.59 14.64
C ALA A 512 1.80 20.29 14.46
N LEU A 513 0.47 20.34 14.41
CA LEU A 513 -0.40 19.17 14.28
C LEU A 513 -0.26 18.45 12.94
N LEU A 514 0.44 19.02 11.93
CA LEU A 514 0.82 18.25 10.74
C LEU A 514 1.56 16.96 11.14
N GLY A 515 2.43 17.02 12.15
CA GLY A 515 3.14 15.83 12.64
C GLY A 515 2.22 14.73 13.17
N LEU A 516 1.02 15.07 13.65
CA LEU A 516 0.02 14.09 14.08
C LEU A 516 -0.59 13.39 12.87
N LYS A 517 -0.98 14.14 11.83
CA LYS A 517 -1.46 13.54 10.58
C LYS A 517 -0.36 12.67 9.94
N ASP A 518 0.89 13.08 10.02
CA ASP A 518 2.03 12.32 9.51
C ASP A 518 2.19 11.00 10.27
N ALA A 519 2.16 11.05 11.61
CA ALA A 519 2.19 9.86 12.45
C ALA A 519 1.02 8.92 12.14
N PHE A 520 -0.19 9.46 11.98
CA PHE A 520 -1.40 8.72 11.65
C PHE A 520 -1.27 8.00 10.30
N HIS A 521 -0.81 8.70 9.25
CA HIS A 521 -0.59 8.11 7.93
C HIS A 521 0.55 7.08 7.95
N MET A 522 1.65 7.34 8.68
CA MET A 522 2.75 6.38 8.82
C MET A 522 2.32 5.09 9.52
N LEU A 523 1.42 5.17 10.51
CA LEU A 523 0.82 3.99 11.13
C LEU A 523 -0.01 3.19 10.12
N LEU A 524 -0.84 3.85 9.29
CA LEU A 524 -1.58 3.17 8.22
C LEU A 524 -0.64 2.46 7.24
N LYS A 525 0.53 3.04 6.95
CA LYS A 525 1.59 2.42 6.14
C LYS A 525 2.35 1.27 6.83
N GLY A 526 2.10 1.05 8.12
CA GLY A 526 2.73 -0.01 8.94
C GLY A 526 4.00 0.40 9.69
N PHE A 527 4.41 1.67 9.64
CA PHE A 527 5.61 2.14 10.33
C PHE A 527 5.39 2.31 11.83
N ARG A 528 6.44 2.06 12.61
CA ARG A 528 6.59 2.57 13.96
C ARG A 528 7.09 4.01 13.90
N VAL A 529 6.45 4.91 14.62
CA VAL A 529 6.73 6.34 14.56
C VAL A 529 7.61 6.76 15.72
N LEU A 530 8.66 7.51 15.40
CA LEU A 530 9.45 8.30 16.32
C LEU A 530 9.21 9.77 16.00
N LEU A 531 8.51 10.50 16.86
CA LEU A 531 8.07 11.86 16.62
C LEU A 531 8.92 12.83 17.44
N ILE A 532 9.79 13.60 16.77
CA ILE A 532 10.65 14.59 17.42
C ILE A 532 9.99 15.97 17.28
N VAL A 533 9.48 16.51 18.39
CA VAL A 533 8.77 17.80 18.43
C VAL A 533 9.62 18.89 19.06
N GLN A 534 9.37 20.14 18.69
CA GLN A 534 9.95 21.25 19.44
C GLN A 534 9.49 21.19 20.91
N PRO A 535 10.36 21.55 21.89
CA PRO A 535 10.05 21.37 23.30
C PRO A 535 8.70 21.95 23.72
N ARG A 536 8.36 23.14 23.20
CA ARG A 536 7.09 23.83 23.49
C ARG A 536 5.84 23.02 23.16
N PHE A 537 5.88 22.12 22.18
CA PHE A 537 4.74 21.27 21.79
C PHE A 537 4.73 19.91 22.48
N PHE A 538 5.78 19.57 23.23
CA PHE A 538 5.86 18.30 23.93
C PHE A 538 4.65 18.02 24.85
N PRO A 539 4.13 18.99 25.64
CA PRO A 539 2.95 18.74 26.48
C PRO A 539 1.74 18.24 25.68
N HIS A 540 1.51 18.82 24.50
CA HIS A 540 0.39 18.47 23.62
C HIS A 540 0.59 17.10 22.98
N PHE A 541 1.76 16.85 22.38
CA PHE A 541 2.02 15.56 21.74
C PHE A 541 2.13 14.40 22.74
N ARG A 542 2.51 14.67 23.99
CA ARG A 542 2.45 13.68 25.07
C ARG A 542 1.01 13.24 25.35
N GLU A 543 0.05 14.18 25.42
CA GLU A 543 -1.37 13.83 25.58
C GLU A 543 -1.87 12.99 24.39
N VAL A 544 -1.44 13.31 23.17
CA VAL A 544 -1.74 12.53 21.96
C VAL A 544 -1.20 11.10 22.05
N GLN A 545 0.06 10.92 22.47
CA GLN A 545 0.66 9.59 22.65
C GLN A 545 -0.15 8.75 23.65
N LEU A 546 -0.54 9.35 24.78
CA LEU A 546 -1.35 8.69 25.80
C LEU A 546 -2.77 8.36 25.31
N GLY A 547 -3.39 9.26 24.54
CA GLY A 547 -4.70 9.03 23.93
C GLY A 547 -4.70 7.86 22.93
N LEU A 548 -3.65 7.76 22.10
CA LEU A 548 -3.47 6.62 21.21
C LEU A 548 -3.32 5.30 21.98
N ALA A 549 -2.51 5.30 23.05
CA ALA A 549 -2.34 4.13 23.91
C ALA A 549 -3.67 3.72 24.59
N ALA A 550 -4.44 4.70 25.09
CA ALA A 550 -5.76 4.47 25.68
C ALA A 550 -6.80 3.91 24.68
N CYS A 551 -6.64 4.23 23.39
CA CYS A 551 -7.44 3.65 22.30
C CYS A 551 -7.03 2.22 21.92
N GLY A 552 -5.94 1.70 22.50
CA GLY A 552 -5.45 0.34 22.27
C GLY A 552 -4.25 0.25 21.33
N LEU A 553 -3.60 1.37 20.97
CA LEU A 553 -2.34 1.32 20.23
C LEU A 553 -1.23 0.82 21.17
N PRO A 554 -0.49 -0.26 20.81
CA PRO A 554 0.61 -0.75 21.65
C PRO A 554 1.68 0.30 21.94
N ASP A 555 2.17 0.30 23.19
CA ASP A 555 3.35 1.08 23.58
C ASP A 555 4.53 0.76 22.68
N GLY A 556 5.35 1.76 22.38
CA GLY A 556 6.45 1.61 21.44
C GLY A 556 6.10 1.87 19.97
N LEU A 557 4.82 1.93 19.57
CA LEU A 557 4.48 2.23 18.17
C LEU A 557 4.55 3.71 17.83
N VAL A 558 4.23 4.60 18.76
CA VAL A 558 4.39 6.05 18.62
C VAL A 558 5.13 6.55 19.86
N GLU A 559 6.29 7.17 19.65
CA GLU A 559 7.09 7.74 20.73
C GLU A 559 7.34 9.21 20.46
N VAL A 560 7.05 10.06 21.44
CA VAL A 560 7.20 11.52 21.35
C VAL A 560 8.45 11.96 22.10
N LEU A 561 9.37 12.63 21.40
CA LEU A 561 10.62 13.12 21.96
C LEU A 561 10.69 14.65 21.91
N PRO A 562 11.04 15.32 23.03
CA PRO A 562 11.21 16.77 23.05
C PRO A 562 12.59 17.18 22.54
N GLY A 563 12.65 18.19 21.66
CA GLY A 563 13.80 19.09 21.59
C GLY A 563 15.09 18.58 20.98
N ILE A 564 15.10 17.40 20.35
CA ILE A 564 16.29 16.90 19.65
C ILE A 564 16.43 17.66 18.33
N THR A 565 17.51 18.44 18.19
CA THR A 565 17.78 19.24 16.99
C THR A 565 19.21 19.03 16.49
N PRO A 566 19.49 19.27 15.19
CA PRO A 566 20.86 19.22 14.68
C PRO A 566 21.84 20.12 15.42
N GLU A 567 21.37 21.26 15.94
CA GLU A 567 22.21 22.26 16.61
C GLU A 567 22.41 21.95 18.09
N ALA A 568 21.37 21.55 18.81
CA ALA A 568 21.43 21.38 20.26
C ALA A 568 21.81 19.96 20.70
N ASP A 569 21.45 18.94 19.90
CA ASP A 569 21.57 17.52 20.25
C ASP A 569 21.95 16.64 19.03
N PRO A 570 23.03 16.99 18.29
CA PRO A 570 23.38 16.35 17.03
C PRO A 570 23.60 14.84 17.16
N GLU A 571 24.27 14.38 18.20
CA GLU A 571 24.59 12.96 18.38
C GLU A 571 23.34 12.08 18.54
N VAL A 572 22.34 12.58 19.25
CA VAL A 572 21.06 11.89 19.46
C VAL A 572 20.29 11.81 18.15
N LEU A 573 20.22 12.92 17.39
CA LEU A 573 19.57 12.93 16.08
C LEU A 573 20.30 12.01 15.08
N HIS A 574 21.63 12.03 15.07
CA HIS A 574 22.43 11.14 14.22
C HIS A 574 22.18 9.66 14.55
N ALA A 575 21.99 9.32 15.84
CA ALA A 575 21.64 7.96 16.23
C ALA A 575 20.30 7.51 15.61
N ALA A 576 19.31 8.39 15.57
CA ALA A 576 18.04 8.13 14.90
C ALA A 576 18.21 8.03 13.38
N LEU A 577 18.79 9.05 12.73
CA LEU A 577 18.98 9.10 11.27
C LEU A 577 19.80 7.92 10.71
N LYS A 578 20.73 7.38 11.49
CA LYS A 578 21.52 6.20 11.11
C LYS A 578 20.68 4.92 11.04
N GLN A 579 19.56 4.86 11.76
CA GLN A 579 18.83 3.62 12.03
C GLN A 579 17.41 3.58 11.47
N VAL A 580 16.72 4.72 11.37
CA VAL A 580 15.35 4.77 10.85
C VAL A 580 15.30 4.45 9.37
N ASP A 581 14.20 3.85 8.94
CA ASP A 581 14.01 3.44 7.55
C ASP A 581 13.35 4.54 6.71
N ARG A 582 12.75 5.54 7.38
CA ARG A 582 12.08 6.66 6.74
C ARG A 582 12.22 7.95 7.55
N LEU A 583 12.31 9.08 6.85
CA LEU A 583 12.16 10.44 7.39
C LEU A 583 10.89 11.08 6.82
N GLN A 584 10.04 11.62 7.67
CA GLN A 584 8.91 12.46 7.33
C GLN A 584 9.13 13.83 7.99
N PHE A 585 9.31 14.87 7.18
CA PHE A 585 9.77 16.16 7.67
C PHE A 585 8.91 17.29 7.14
N THR A 586 8.57 18.24 8.00
CA THR A 586 7.93 19.48 7.56
C THR A 586 8.70 20.67 8.12
N GLY A 587 9.11 21.60 7.24
CA GLY A 587 9.97 22.72 7.64
C GLY A 587 10.68 23.41 6.46
N SER A 588 11.90 23.89 6.65
CA SER A 588 12.64 24.53 5.56
C SER A 588 13.27 23.52 4.60
N SER A 589 13.34 23.85 3.31
CA SER A 589 13.95 22.97 2.31
C SER A 589 15.43 22.74 2.62
N ALA A 590 16.12 23.75 3.14
CA ALA A 590 17.51 23.65 3.55
C ALA A 590 17.73 22.62 4.67
N MET A 591 16.86 22.62 5.69
CA MET A 591 16.93 21.64 6.77
C MET A 591 16.59 20.22 6.28
N PHE A 592 15.55 20.07 5.47
CA PHE A 592 15.20 18.75 4.92
C PHE A 592 16.37 18.13 4.15
N ARG A 593 16.98 18.91 3.24
CA ARG A 593 18.14 18.45 2.46
C ARG A 593 19.34 18.12 3.35
N SER A 594 19.62 18.94 4.37
CA SER A 594 20.74 18.68 5.28
C SER A 594 20.54 17.39 6.08
N LEU A 595 19.32 17.09 6.55
CA LEU A 595 19.00 15.84 7.24
C LEU A 595 19.18 14.62 6.34
N VAL A 596 18.71 14.69 5.08
CA VAL A 596 18.86 13.61 4.11
C VAL A 596 20.33 13.36 3.77
N VAL A 597 21.08 14.43 3.45
CA VAL A 597 22.53 14.34 3.21
C VAL A 597 23.25 13.79 4.43
N LYS A 598 22.81 14.18 5.63
CA LYS A 598 23.40 13.67 6.87
C LYS A 598 23.16 12.18 7.06
N ALA A 599 21.96 11.69 6.78
CA ALA A 599 21.67 10.25 6.83
C ALA A 599 22.56 9.46 5.85
N ILE A 600 22.79 9.99 4.64
CA ILE A 600 23.71 9.41 3.65
C ILE A 600 25.14 9.34 4.20
N GLU A 601 25.64 10.41 4.83
CA GLU A 601 26.97 10.43 5.47
C GLU A 601 27.12 9.45 6.61
N LEU A 602 26.04 9.20 7.36
CA LEU A 602 25.99 8.23 8.44
C LEU A 602 25.90 6.78 7.93
N GLY A 603 25.84 6.58 6.61
CA GLY A 603 25.77 5.28 5.94
C GLY A 603 24.35 4.77 5.71
N ASN A 604 23.31 5.55 6.02
CA ASN A 604 21.92 5.18 5.79
C ASN A 604 21.47 5.56 4.37
N LEU A 605 22.02 4.84 3.38
CA LEU A 605 21.74 5.07 1.96
C LEU A 605 20.32 4.67 1.53
N ARG A 606 19.58 3.93 2.37
CA ARG A 606 18.27 3.37 2.03
C ARG A 606 17.10 4.13 2.67
N MET A 607 17.39 5.15 3.47
CA MET A 607 16.36 5.95 4.13
C MET A 607 15.41 6.56 3.08
N GLU A 608 14.16 6.14 3.10
CA GLU A 608 13.09 6.86 2.40
C GLU A 608 12.89 8.22 3.04
N HIS A 609 12.48 9.24 2.30
CA HIS A 609 12.34 10.57 2.90
C HIS A 609 11.33 11.44 2.16
N ALA A 610 10.24 11.84 2.81
CA ALA A 610 9.29 12.79 2.25
C ALA A 610 9.23 14.04 3.11
N GLY A 611 8.87 15.18 2.52
CA GLY A 611 8.69 16.38 3.31
C GLY A 611 7.88 17.49 2.69
N GLU A 612 7.12 18.20 3.51
CA GLU A 612 6.46 19.44 3.13
C GLU A 612 7.37 20.59 3.49
N VAL A 613 7.92 21.29 2.50
CA VAL A 613 8.89 22.34 2.78
C VAL A 613 8.52 23.68 2.16
N SER A 614 9.12 24.74 2.69
CA SER A 614 8.90 26.12 2.27
C SER A 614 8.92 26.30 0.76
N GLY A 615 7.93 27.05 0.25
CA GLY A 615 7.82 27.39 -1.16
C GLY A 615 7.79 28.90 -1.39
N LEU A 616 8.28 29.30 -2.56
CA LEU A 616 8.14 30.68 -3.04
C LEU A 616 6.76 30.87 -3.66
N ASN A 617 5.83 31.40 -2.88
CA ASN A 617 4.44 31.58 -3.28
C ASN A 617 4.24 32.98 -3.86
N LYS A 618 3.37 33.12 -4.85
CA LYS A 618 3.12 34.42 -5.49
C LYS A 618 1.64 34.71 -5.70
N VAL A 619 1.32 36.00 -5.58
CA VAL A 619 0.07 36.57 -6.06
C VAL A 619 0.36 37.27 -7.39
N ARG A 620 -0.29 36.83 -8.46
CA ARG A 620 -0.18 37.43 -9.79
C ARG A 620 -1.41 38.30 -10.05
N LEU A 621 -1.17 39.54 -10.45
CA LEU A 621 -2.19 40.48 -10.91
C LEU A 621 -2.14 40.51 -12.43
N ASP A 622 -3.24 40.15 -13.08
CA ASP A 622 -3.31 40.02 -14.53
C ASP A 622 -4.38 40.87 -15.17
N GLY A 623 -3.99 42.08 -15.58
CA GLY A 623 -4.90 43.07 -16.13
C GLY A 623 -5.79 43.72 -15.06
N VAL A 624 -5.45 43.59 -13.78
CA VAL A 624 -6.11 44.26 -12.65
C VAL A 624 -5.10 45.06 -11.84
N SER A 625 -5.55 46.21 -11.34
CA SER A 625 -4.77 47.07 -10.44
C SER A 625 -4.80 46.51 -9.02
N VAL A 626 -3.66 46.56 -8.33
CA VAL A 626 -3.53 46.27 -6.90
C VAL A 626 -4.48 47.09 -6.03
N THR A 627 -4.87 48.29 -6.50
CA THR A 627 -5.78 49.19 -5.77
C THR A 627 -7.22 48.71 -5.71
N HIS A 628 -7.58 47.65 -6.44
CA HIS A 628 -8.90 47.06 -6.31
C HIS A 628 -9.05 46.47 -4.88
N PRO A 629 -10.13 46.78 -4.12
CA PRO A 629 -10.25 46.38 -2.72
C PRO A 629 -10.04 44.88 -2.47
N ALA A 630 -10.63 44.02 -3.31
CA ALA A 630 -10.46 42.57 -3.21
C ALA A 630 -9.02 42.10 -3.44
N VAL A 631 -8.32 42.74 -4.38
CA VAL A 631 -6.93 42.42 -4.72
C VAL A 631 -6.02 42.84 -3.57
N ALA A 632 -6.14 44.08 -3.09
CA ALA A 632 -5.34 44.59 -1.98
C ALA A 632 -5.52 43.75 -0.70
N GLN A 633 -6.78 43.51 -0.30
CA GLN A 633 -7.09 42.75 0.91
C GLN A 633 -6.69 41.27 0.80
N GLY A 634 -6.95 40.62 -0.34
CA GLY A 634 -6.58 39.23 -0.55
C GLY A 634 -5.06 39.02 -0.62
N THR A 635 -4.35 39.94 -1.27
CA THR A 635 -2.88 39.93 -1.34
C THR A 635 -2.26 40.19 0.03
N CYS A 636 -2.76 41.18 0.78
CA CYS A 636 -2.34 41.45 2.14
C CYS A 636 -2.59 40.23 3.05
N TRP A 637 -3.76 39.60 2.96
CA TRP A 637 -4.08 38.36 3.68
C TRP A 637 -3.11 37.22 3.36
N ALA A 638 -2.80 37.01 2.07
CA ALA A 638 -1.85 35.98 1.66
C ALA A 638 -0.46 36.18 2.29
N ALA A 639 -0.05 37.41 2.54
CA ALA A 639 1.23 37.73 3.20
C ALA A 639 1.16 37.68 4.73
N MET A 640 0.00 38.01 5.31
CA MET A 640 -0.15 38.33 6.73
C MET A 640 -0.74 37.21 7.58
N ALA A 641 -1.51 36.31 6.97
CA ALA A 641 -2.19 35.22 7.67
C ALA A 641 -1.19 34.41 8.53
N ASN A 642 -1.60 34.13 9.78
CA ASN A 642 -0.75 33.49 10.79
C ASN A 642 0.65 34.13 10.89
N ASN A 643 0.69 35.47 11.00
CA ASN A 643 1.91 36.25 11.13
C ASN A 643 2.90 36.10 9.94
N GLY A 644 2.40 35.72 8.75
CA GLY A 644 3.22 35.41 7.57
C GLY A 644 4.04 34.13 7.72
N GLU A 645 3.69 33.28 8.67
CA GLU A 645 4.43 32.06 8.99
C GLU A 645 3.81 30.82 8.34
N LEU A 646 3.10 30.92 7.22
CA LEU A 646 2.61 29.73 6.50
C LEU A 646 3.58 29.35 5.38
N CYS A 647 3.73 28.05 5.13
CA CYS A 647 4.51 27.56 3.98
C CYS A 647 3.90 28.01 2.63
N THR A 648 2.63 28.45 2.65
CA THR A 648 1.88 29.05 1.54
C THR A 648 1.78 30.56 1.57
N SER A 649 2.36 31.25 2.57
CA SER A 649 2.35 32.72 2.62
C SER A 649 2.99 33.31 1.37
N ALA A 650 2.36 34.34 0.82
CA ALA A 650 2.87 35.03 -0.37
C ALA A 650 4.25 35.63 -0.06
N SER A 651 5.20 35.40 -0.97
CA SER A 651 6.54 35.99 -0.94
C SER A 651 6.68 37.08 -2.02
N LEU A 652 5.85 37.02 -3.06
CA LEU A 652 5.91 37.88 -4.24
C LEU A 652 4.51 38.37 -4.65
N VAL A 653 4.46 39.62 -5.08
CA VAL A 653 3.33 40.20 -5.83
C VAL A 653 3.83 40.58 -7.21
N GLU A 654 3.40 39.83 -8.22
CA GLU A 654 3.73 40.06 -9.62
C GLU A 654 2.61 40.91 -10.26
N PHE A 655 2.90 42.15 -10.63
CA PHE A 655 1.90 43.07 -11.20
C PHE A 655 2.16 43.39 -12.68
N ASP A 656 1.12 43.83 -13.39
CA ASP A 656 1.20 44.27 -14.79
C ASP A 656 1.43 45.79 -14.85
N PRO A 657 2.60 46.28 -15.30
CA PRO A 657 2.85 47.72 -15.41
C PRO A 657 1.86 48.43 -16.36
N ALA A 658 1.25 47.71 -17.30
CA ALA A 658 0.33 48.29 -18.28
C ALA A 658 -0.96 48.85 -17.64
N VAL A 659 -1.34 48.40 -16.44
CA VAL A 659 -2.49 48.96 -15.70
C VAL A 659 -2.12 50.18 -14.84
N GLY A 660 -0.88 50.67 -14.95
CA GLY A 660 -0.39 51.83 -14.21
C GLY A 660 -0.02 51.53 -12.75
N ASP A 661 0.32 50.27 -12.45
CA ASP A 661 0.92 49.87 -11.17
C ASP A 661 2.44 50.04 -11.21
N THR A 662 3.00 50.46 -10.07
CA THR A 662 4.44 50.52 -9.80
C THR A 662 4.72 49.78 -8.49
N PRO A 663 5.98 49.39 -8.21
CA PRO A 663 6.32 48.75 -6.93
C PRO A 663 5.87 49.58 -5.72
N GLU A 664 6.03 50.91 -5.76
CA GLU A 664 5.61 51.84 -4.71
C GLU A 664 4.10 51.86 -4.55
N LYS A 665 3.35 51.86 -5.66
CA LYS A 665 1.89 51.83 -5.61
C LYS A 665 1.35 50.51 -5.03
N VAL A 666 2.01 49.39 -5.34
CA VAL A 666 1.72 48.09 -4.70
C VAL A 666 1.99 48.16 -3.20
N LYS A 667 3.16 48.68 -2.80
CA LYS A 667 3.50 48.89 -1.39
C LYS A 667 2.44 49.71 -0.67
N ASP A 668 2.08 50.88 -1.19
CA ASP A 668 1.10 51.76 -0.56
C ASP A 668 -0.28 51.10 -0.43
N ALA A 669 -0.73 50.38 -1.46
CA ALA A 669 -2.02 49.67 -1.44
C ALA A 669 -2.06 48.54 -0.39
N LEU A 670 -0.97 47.78 -0.25
CA LEU A 670 -0.89 46.69 0.74
C LEU A 670 -0.78 47.22 2.16
N LEU A 671 0.00 48.28 2.40
CA LEU A 671 0.09 48.93 3.72
C LEU A 671 -1.23 49.61 4.12
N GLU A 672 -2.02 50.08 3.17
CA GLU A 672 -3.38 50.55 3.46
C GLU A 672 -4.31 49.39 3.82
N ALA A 673 -4.26 48.29 3.07
CA ALA A 673 -5.05 47.09 3.36
C ALA A 673 -4.71 46.47 4.73
N GLU A 674 -3.43 46.50 5.12
CA GLU A 674 -2.95 46.03 6.42
C GLU A 674 -3.67 46.69 7.59
N LYS A 675 -4.06 47.96 7.48
CA LYS A 675 -4.77 48.70 8.55
C LYS A 675 -6.12 48.06 8.93
N THR A 676 -6.66 47.20 8.08
CA THR A 676 -7.90 46.46 8.35
C THR A 676 -7.70 45.25 9.26
N PHE A 677 -6.45 44.82 9.47
CA PHE A 677 -6.11 43.65 10.29
C PHE A 677 -6.16 43.97 11.78
N LYS A 678 -6.73 43.06 12.56
CA LYS A 678 -6.72 43.11 14.02
C LYS A 678 -5.47 42.42 14.56
N LEU A 679 -4.48 43.23 14.93
CA LEU A 679 -3.26 42.78 15.58
C LEU A 679 -3.44 42.84 17.10
N GLY A 680 -2.94 41.83 17.81
CA GLY A 680 -3.03 41.79 19.27
C GLY A 680 -2.03 40.83 19.88
N ARG A 681 -1.93 40.83 21.21
CA ARG A 681 -1.01 39.96 21.97
C ARG A 681 -1.72 38.91 22.79
N ASP A 682 -3.02 39.07 23.03
CA ASP A 682 -3.82 38.10 23.76
C ASP A 682 -4.32 37.00 22.81
N PRO A 683 -3.81 35.75 22.93
CA PRO A 683 -4.23 34.65 22.06
C PRO A 683 -5.70 34.27 22.22
N ALA A 684 -6.39 34.73 23.27
CA ALA A 684 -7.82 34.50 23.51
C ALA A 684 -8.74 35.46 22.72
N GLU A 685 -8.21 36.59 22.25
CA GLU A 685 -8.96 37.57 21.46
C GLU A 685 -9.17 37.07 20.01
N GLN A 686 -10.18 37.63 19.34
CA GLN A 686 -10.37 37.38 17.90
C GLN A 686 -9.46 38.31 17.10
N LEU A 687 -8.28 37.79 16.76
CA LEU A 687 -7.23 38.50 16.04
C LEU A 687 -7.07 37.92 14.63
N ASP A 688 -6.66 38.76 13.69
CA ASP A 688 -6.18 38.31 12.38
C ASP A 688 -4.69 37.94 12.46
N VAL A 689 -3.94 38.58 13.36
CA VAL A 689 -2.51 38.35 13.56
C VAL A 689 -2.17 38.43 15.05
N LEU A 690 -1.62 37.34 15.58
CA LEU A 690 -1.10 37.28 16.94
C LEU A 690 0.37 37.72 16.98
N LEU A 691 0.66 38.71 17.80
CA LEU A 691 1.99 39.23 18.06
C LEU A 691 2.57 38.58 19.31
N ARG A 692 3.46 37.60 19.15
CA ARG A 692 4.26 37.02 20.24
C ARG A 692 5.68 36.69 19.78
N ASP A 693 6.55 36.15 20.64
CA ASP A 693 7.94 35.78 20.29
C ASP A 693 8.80 36.91 19.68
N GLY A 694 8.49 38.19 19.98
CA GLY A 694 9.24 39.35 19.47
C GLY A 694 9.04 39.62 17.97
N LYS A 695 7.98 39.05 17.39
CA LYS A 695 7.64 39.10 15.96
C LYS A 695 7.28 40.51 15.49
N ALA A 696 7.54 40.78 14.21
CA ALA A 696 7.34 42.10 13.62
C ALA A 696 5.85 42.47 13.67
N GLU A 697 5.52 43.73 13.96
CA GLU A 697 4.12 44.18 13.96
C GLU A 697 3.63 44.39 12.53
N GLN A 698 4.46 44.96 11.67
CA GLN A 698 4.07 45.48 10.35
C GLN A 698 4.43 44.55 9.19
N LEU A 699 3.66 44.66 8.09
CA LEU A 699 4.02 44.12 6.78
C LEU A 699 5.18 44.92 6.17
N GLU A 700 6.23 44.21 5.73
CA GLU A 700 7.29 44.80 4.91
C GLU A 700 7.01 44.53 3.43
N VAL A 701 6.84 45.59 2.64
CA VAL A 701 6.79 45.47 1.17
C VAL A 701 8.07 46.03 0.58
N LYS A 702 8.86 45.13 -0.01
CA LYS A 702 10.07 45.47 -0.76
C LYS A 702 9.68 45.86 -2.18
N THR A 703 10.27 46.95 -2.67
CA THR A 703 10.05 47.49 -4.03
C THR A 703 11.26 47.26 -4.95
N GLU A 704 12.35 46.74 -4.38
CA GLU A 704 13.59 46.40 -5.04
C GLU A 704 14.08 45.04 -4.52
N ASP A 705 14.95 44.40 -5.30
CA ASP A 705 15.52 43.13 -4.91
C ASP A 705 16.32 43.25 -3.60
N PRO A 706 16.11 42.33 -2.64
CA PRO A 706 16.92 42.31 -1.43
C PRO A 706 18.40 42.09 -1.76
N ALA A 707 19.27 42.91 -1.18
CA ALA A 707 20.73 42.78 -1.36
C ALA A 707 21.28 41.43 -0.86
N ASP A 708 20.59 40.78 0.09
CA ASP A 708 20.93 39.46 0.63
C ASP A 708 20.25 38.29 -0.11
N GLY A 709 19.54 38.57 -1.20
CA GLY A 709 18.86 37.59 -2.03
C GLY A 709 17.45 37.23 -1.55
N PHE A 710 16.74 36.46 -2.39
CA PHE A 710 15.39 36.00 -2.12
C PHE A 710 15.40 34.75 -1.23
N ARG A 711 14.59 34.72 -0.16
CA ARG A 711 14.51 33.54 0.72
C ARG A 711 13.18 32.82 0.54
N GLU A 712 13.19 31.50 0.72
CA GLU A 712 12.00 30.64 0.65
C GLU A 712 10.90 31.01 1.66
N TRP A 713 11.26 31.77 2.70
CA TRP A 713 10.35 32.23 3.74
C TRP A 713 10.77 33.61 4.24
N TRP A 714 9.80 34.52 4.32
CA TRP A 714 9.94 35.78 5.02
C TRP A 714 8.73 36.00 5.92
N GLU A 715 9.00 36.18 7.21
CA GLU A 715 7.99 36.68 8.14
C GLU A 715 7.49 38.04 7.64
N LYS A 716 6.21 38.11 7.25
CA LYS A 716 5.51 39.34 6.83
C LYS A 716 6.31 40.20 5.85
N THR A 717 7.03 39.60 4.91
CA THR A 717 7.71 40.36 3.86
C THR A 717 7.25 39.87 2.50
N VAL A 718 6.97 40.81 1.61
CA VAL A 718 6.66 40.53 0.20
C VAL A 718 7.47 41.43 -0.72
N LEU A 719 7.86 40.91 -1.88
CA LEU A 719 8.46 41.70 -2.94
C LEU A 719 7.40 42.05 -3.99
N ALA A 720 7.26 43.34 -4.29
CA ALA A 720 6.47 43.82 -5.42
C ALA A 720 7.37 43.88 -6.67
N THR A 721 7.03 43.10 -7.71
CA THR A 721 7.82 43.02 -8.95
C THR A 721 6.93 43.16 -10.19
N PRO A 722 7.39 43.87 -11.25
CA PRO A 722 6.69 43.87 -12.52
C PRO A 722 6.81 42.50 -13.22
N ARG A 723 5.77 42.09 -13.94
CA ARG A 723 5.70 40.78 -14.63
C ARG A 723 6.92 40.46 -15.50
N ASP A 724 7.39 41.41 -16.30
CA ASP A 724 8.55 41.23 -17.19
C ASP A 724 9.87 41.73 -16.56
N GLY A 725 9.90 41.84 -15.21
CA GLY A 725 11.09 42.22 -14.46
C GLY A 725 12.21 41.16 -14.52
N PRO A 726 13.44 41.53 -14.13
CA PRO A 726 14.59 40.63 -14.15
C PRO A 726 14.43 39.42 -13.21
N LEU A 727 13.59 39.53 -12.18
CA LEU A 727 13.22 38.43 -11.29
C LEU A 727 12.03 37.63 -11.85
N GLN A 728 12.31 36.74 -12.81
CA GLN A 728 11.40 35.68 -13.21
C GLN A 728 11.75 34.42 -12.41
N LEU A 729 11.25 34.32 -11.18
CA LEU A 729 11.43 33.12 -10.39
C LEU A 729 10.55 32.00 -11.00
N SER A 730 11.18 31.04 -11.66
CA SER A 730 10.57 29.73 -11.86
C SER A 730 10.38 29.13 -10.46
N THR A 731 9.14 29.15 -9.96
CA THR A 731 8.84 28.82 -8.57
C THR A 731 8.77 27.30 -8.39
N ASN A 732 9.85 26.61 -8.72
CA ASN A 732 9.98 25.15 -8.79
C ASN A 732 9.85 24.48 -7.41
N GLN A 733 9.44 25.23 -6.39
CA GLN A 733 9.22 24.84 -4.99
C GLN A 733 7.89 25.43 -4.43
N SER A 734 7.07 26.11 -5.23
CA SER A 734 5.84 26.75 -4.74
C SER A 734 4.77 25.76 -4.28
N LEU A 735 4.13 26.09 -3.16
CA LEU A 735 2.98 25.34 -2.63
C LEU A 735 1.65 25.98 -3.05
N GLY A 736 1.60 27.28 -3.29
CA GLY A 736 0.38 27.99 -3.64
C GLY A 736 0.60 29.25 -4.49
N HIS A 737 -0.17 29.41 -5.57
CA HIS A 737 -0.29 30.67 -6.30
C HIS A 737 -1.73 31.18 -6.29
N CYS A 738 -1.89 32.50 -6.35
CA CYS A 738 -3.18 33.14 -6.54
C CYS A 738 -3.10 34.08 -7.76
N ILE A 739 -4.11 34.03 -8.62
CA ILE A 739 -4.18 34.81 -9.85
C ILE A 739 -5.47 35.62 -9.83
N TYR A 740 -5.31 36.94 -9.78
CA TYR A 740 -6.39 37.91 -9.93
C TYR A 740 -6.44 38.40 -11.38
N ALA A 741 -7.62 38.42 -11.99
CA ALA A 741 -7.82 38.92 -13.35
C ALA A 741 -9.21 39.59 -13.51
N PRO A 742 -9.48 40.36 -14.58
CA PRO A 742 -10.79 41.00 -14.81
C PRO A 742 -11.96 40.04 -14.97
N SER A 743 -11.70 38.76 -15.22
CA SER A 743 -12.72 37.73 -15.32
C SER A 743 -12.18 36.39 -14.86
N MET A 744 -13.11 35.51 -14.46
CA MET A 744 -12.80 34.14 -14.08
C MET A 744 -12.13 33.37 -15.21
N GLU A 745 -12.60 33.55 -16.46
CA GLU A 745 -12.03 32.91 -17.65
C GLU A 745 -10.56 33.30 -17.81
N ARG A 746 -10.23 34.60 -17.70
CA ARG A 746 -8.85 35.07 -17.80
C ARG A 746 -7.97 34.59 -16.65
N ALA A 747 -8.50 34.53 -15.42
CA ALA A 747 -7.74 34.00 -14.29
C ALA A 747 -7.36 32.53 -14.52
N VAL A 748 -8.32 31.70 -14.96
CA VAL A 748 -8.12 30.27 -15.27
C VAL A 748 -7.13 30.04 -16.41
N GLU A 749 -6.86 31.04 -17.28
CA GLU A 749 -5.79 30.92 -18.28
C GLU A 749 -4.42 30.64 -17.65
N GLY A 750 -4.19 31.10 -16.41
CA GLY A 750 -2.98 30.89 -15.63
C GLY A 750 -2.79 29.49 -15.03
N ALA A 751 -3.69 28.53 -15.31
CA ALA A 751 -3.61 27.15 -14.80
C ALA A 751 -2.37 26.34 -15.26
N THR A 752 -1.47 26.94 -16.06
CA THR A 752 -0.16 26.36 -16.42
C THR A 752 0.92 26.59 -15.36
N ALA A 753 0.63 27.33 -14.29
CA ALA A 753 1.59 27.62 -13.24
C ALA A 753 2.01 26.36 -12.45
N GLU A 754 3.24 26.35 -11.92
CA GLU A 754 3.87 25.20 -11.27
C GLU A 754 3.73 25.20 -9.73
N ALA A 755 2.57 25.61 -9.18
CA ALA A 755 2.25 25.62 -7.74
C ALA A 755 1.19 24.56 -7.37
N SER A 756 1.33 23.90 -6.21
CA SER A 756 0.50 22.72 -5.87
C SER A 756 -0.99 23.09 -5.75
N ASN A 757 -1.26 24.27 -5.21
CA ASN A 757 -2.57 24.93 -5.21
C ASN A 757 -2.55 26.15 -6.12
N LEU A 758 -3.58 26.30 -6.95
CA LEU A 758 -3.83 27.50 -7.74
C LEU A 758 -5.19 28.07 -7.37
N TYR A 759 -5.22 29.35 -7.02
CA TYR A 759 -6.44 30.12 -6.80
C TYR A 759 -6.67 31.07 -7.97
N PHE A 760 -7.87 31.06 -8.51
CA PHE A 760 -8.29 31.92 -9.61
C PHE A 760 -9.42 32.83 -9.14
N VAL A 761 -9.24 34.14 -9.31
CA VAL A 761 -10.24 35.14 -8.92
C VAL A 761 -10.54 36.04 -10.09
N GLY A 762 -11.80 36.03 -10.53
CA GLY A 762 -12.36 37.02 -11.44
C GLY A 762 -12.83 38.23 -10.64
N VAL A 763 -12.24 39.40 -10.92
CA VAL A 763 -12.52 40.65 -10.23
C VAL A 763 -13.51 41.48 -11.06
N PRO A 764 -14.64 41.95 -10.49
CA PRO A 764 -15.60 42.77 -11.21
C PRO A 764 -15.00 44.13 -11.61
N GLU A 765 -15.48 44.70 -12.72
CA GLU A 765 -15.07 46.05 -13.17
C GLU A 765 -15.53 47.15 -12.20
N ASP A 766 -16.70 46.96 -11.57
CA ASP A 766 -17.22 47.84 -10.53
C ASP A 766 -16.61 47.44 -9.17
N PRO A 767 -15.74 48.28 -8.56
CA PRO A 767 -15.09 47.96 -7.28
C PRO A 767 -16.05 47.96 -6.08
N SER A 768 -17.29 48.44 -6.26
CA SER A 768 -18.35 48.33 -5.26
C SER A 768 -19.05 46.97 -5.29
N ALA A 769 -18.88 46.20 -6.36
CA ALA A 769 -19.44 44.86 -6.46
C ALA A 769 -18.73 43.88 -5.51
N ALA A 770 -19.50 42.92 -5.01
CA ALA A 770 -18.99 41.85 -4.18
C ALA A 770 -17.95 41.03 -4.95
N SER A 771 -16.77 40.85 -4.38
CA SER A 771 -15.71 40.02 -4.97
C SER A 771 -15.17 39.05 -3.93
N ALA A 772 -14.79 37.85 -4.39
CA ALA A 772 -14.10 36.90 -3.54
C ALA A 772 -12.77 37.48 -3.05
N ARG A 773 -12.50 37.32 -1.76
CA ARG A 773 -11.19 37.57 -1.15
C ARG A 773 -10.40 36.27 -1.18
N ALA A 774 -9.38 36.12 -2.03
CA ALA A 774 -8.56 34.90 -2.02
C ALA A 774 -7.07 35.21 -1.86
N GLY A 775 -6.28 34.19 -1.51
CA GLY A 775 -4.85 34.32 -1.35
C GLY A 775 -4.16 33.03 -1.75
N THR A 776 -2.84 33.00 -1.60
CA THR A 776 -2.07 31.75 -1.68
C THR A 776 -2.29 30.83 -0.48
N THR A 777 -2.88 31.38 0.60
CA THR A 777 -3.16 30.72 1.88
C THR A 777 -4.64 30.34 2.03
N GLY A 778 -4.97 29.54 3.05
CA GLY A 778 -6.36 29.19 3.36
C GLY A 778 -6.95 28.07 2.49
N ALA A 779 -6.09 27.14 2.08
CA ALA A 779 -6.50 25.90 1.43
C ALA A 779 -7.41 25.09 2.34
N LYS A 780 -8.56 24.66 1.82
CA LYS A 780 -9.51 23.80 2.54
C LYS A 780 -9.42 22.38 2.02
N LEU A 781 -9.33 21.43 2.95
CA LEU A 781 -9.31 20.01 2.67
C LEU A 781 -10.74 19.44 2.74
N PRO A 782 -11.06 18.37 2.00
CA PRO A 782 -10.15 17.49 1.25
C PRO A 782 -9.78 17.98 -0.17
N GLU A 783 -10.16 19.21 -0.55
CA GLU A 783 -10.07 19.66 -1.95
C GLU A 783 -8.74 20.28 -2.36
N SER A 784 -8.00 20.80 -1.39
CA SER A 784 -6.66 21.33 -1.62
C SER A 784 -5.59 20.22 -1.72
N VAL A 785 -4.45 20.51 -2.33
CA VAL A 785 -3.31 19.59 -2.40
C VAL A 785 -1.98 20.32 -2.20
N PHE A 786 -1.13 19.78 -1.35
CA PHE A 786 0.25 20.23 -1.13
C PHE A 786 1.21 19.15 -1.66
N GLY A 787 2.19 19.56 -2.47
CA GLY A 787 3.30 18.72 -2.89
C GLY A 787 3.16 17.87 -4.14
N GLY A 788 1.94 17.73 -4.62
CA GLY A 788 1.59 16.71 -5.61
C GLY A 788 2.08 16.91 -7.04
N MET A 789 2.82 17.97 -7.40
CA MET A 789 3.10 18.26 -8.83
C MET A 789 4.32 17.57 -9.43
N LYS A 790 5.18 16.97 -8.61
CA LYS A 790 6.55 16.67 -9.05
C LYS A 790 6.93 15.20 -8.99
N THR A 791 6.33 14.41 -8.10
CA THR A 791 6.70 13.00 -7.92
C THR A 791 5.55 12.12 -7.50
N TYR A 792 5.87 10.84 -7.25
CA TYR A 792 4.89 9.80 -7.07
C TYR A 792 4.85 9.10 -5.71
N THR A 793 5.68 9.48 -4.68
CA THR A 793 5.41 9.22 -3.22
C THR A 793 6.59 9.32 -2.23
N HIS A 794 7.85 9.59 -2.61
CA HIS A 794 8.97 9.33 -1.66
C HIS A 794 10.10 10.35 -1.53
N ALA A 795 9.98 11.54 -2.14
CA ALA A 795 10.85 12.68 -1.82
C ALA A 795 10.58 13.87 -2.71
N VAL A 796 10.02 14.91 -2.12
CA VAL A 796 10.13 16.25 -2.64
C VAL A 796 10.26 17.19 -1.47
N ALA A 797 10.94 18.30 -1.70
CA ALA A 797 10.55 19.56 -1.12
C ALA A 797 9.09 19.91 -1.48
N GLY A 798 8.12 19.47 -0.67
CA GLY A 798 6.71 19.82 -0.79
C GLY A 798 5.75 18.64 -0.77
N ASP A 799 6.18 17.40 -1.10
CA ASP A 799 5.34 16.20 -1.20
C ASP A 799 5.34 15.41 0.11
N HIS A 800 4.15 15.32 0.70
CA HIS A 800 3.97 14.81 2.04
C HIS A 800 2.90 13.72 2.05
N ASP A 801 3.24 12.59 2.66
CA ASP A 801 2.35 11.47 2.92
C ASP A 801 1.18 11.85 3.86
N GLY A 802 -0.05 11.86 3.38
CA GLY A 802 -1.27 12.34 4.07
C GLY A 802 -1.85 13.65 3.54
N VAL A 803 -1.34 14.21 2.43
CA VAL A 803 -1.96 15.38 1.78
C VAL A 803 -2.93 14.91 0.70
N GLY A 804 -4.07 15.60 0.52
CA GLY A 804 -5.25 15.20 -0.26
C GLY A 804 -5.11 14.87 -1.76
N THR A 805 -3.90 14.52 -2.23
CA THR A 805 -3.58 13.93 -3.53
C THR A 805 -3.92 12.44 -3.58
N VAL A 806 -4.26 11.95 -4.77
CA VAL A 806 -4.57 10.52 -5.00
C VAL A 806 -3.35 9.64 -4.79
N GLN A 807 -2.17 10.11 -5.20
CA GLN A 807 -0.91 9.36 -5.11
C GLN A 807 -0.56 8.99 -3.67
N THR A 808 -0.92 9.88 -2.76
CA THR A 808 -0.55 9.81 -1.37
C THR A 808 -1.59 9.09 -0.52
N ILE A 809 -2.87 9.44 -0.63
CA ILE A 809 -3.92 8.82 0.21
C ILE A 809 -4.13 7.33 -0.14
N PHE A 810 -3.79 6.92 -1.36
CA PHE A 810 -3.83 5.53 -1.82
C PHE A 810 -2.43 4.90 -1.96
N ASP A 811 -1.44 5.39 -1.24
CA ASP A 811 -0.10 4.81 -1.29
C ASP A 811 -0.01 3.38 -0.72
N ASN A 812 -0.99 3.01 0.10
CA ASN A 812 -1.21 1.66 0.62
C ASN A 812 -2.05 0.78 -0.31
N THR A 813 -2.40 1.25 -1.50
CA THR A 813 -3.26 0.55 -2.44
C THR A 813 -2.46 0.00 -3.60
N LYS A 814 -2.66 -1.28 -3.91
CA LYS A 814 -2.03 -1.98 -5.03
C LYS A 814 -3.08 -2.69 -5.88
N ARG A 815 -2.91 -2.70 -7.20
CA ARG A 815 -3.63 -3.62 -8.09
C ARG A 815 -3.18 -5.04 -7.73
N ARG A 816 -4.15 -5.91 -7.39
CA ARG A 816 -3.86 -7.32 -7.13
C ARG A 816 -3.15 -7.97 -8.32
N GLY A 817 -2.33 -8.97 -8.06
CA GLY A 817 -1.75 -9.80 -9.10
C GLY A 817 -2.80 -10.58 -9.90
N ALA A 818 -2.43 -11.03 -11.10
CA ALA A 818 -3.30 -11.80 -11.98
C ALA A 818 -3.85 -13.05 -11.28
N SER A 819 -5.13 -13.31 -11.47
CA SER A 819 -5.89 -14.37 -10.83
C SER A 819 -6.83 -15.06 -11.85
N TRP A 820 -7.44 -16.18 -11.44
CA TRP A 820 -8.44 -16.86 -12.26
C TRP A 820 -9.66 -15.97 -12.60
N ARG A 821 -9.96 -14.95 -11.77
CA ARG A 821 -11.08 -14.04 -12.01
C ARG A 821 -10.84 -13.11 -13.19
N ASP A 822 -9.59 -12.76 -13.48
CA ASP A 822 -9.26 -11.92 -14.64
C ASP A 822 -9.57 -12.63 -15.98
N GLN A 823 -9.84 -13.95 -15.95
CA GLN A 823 -10.34 -14.73 -17.09
C GLN A 823 -11.87 -14.75 -17.19
N GLU A 824 -12.59 -14.20 -16.21
CA GLU A 824 -14.06 -14.10 -16.21
C GLU A 824 -14.55 -12.64 -16.25
N ASP A 825 -13.75 -11.72 -15.71
CA ASP A 825 -14.01 -10.30 -15.67
C ASP A 825 -13.82 -9.67 -17.06
N ALA A 826 -14.77 -8.82 -17.46
CA ALA A 826 -14.57 -7.99 -18.64
C ALA A 826 -13.41 -7.02 -18.38
N TYR A 827 -12.50 -6.88 -19.34
CA TYR A 827 -11.34 -5.98 -19.27
C TYR A 827 -11.37 -5.01 -20.45
N ALA A 828 -10.78 -3.84 -20.25
CA ALA A 828 -10.56 -2.88 -21.32
C ALA A 828 -9.31 -3.29 -22.10
N GLN A 829 -9.42 -3.39 -23.42
CA GLN A 829 -8.29 -3.61 -24.32
C GLN A 829 -8.08 -2.33 -25.13
N TYR A 830 -6.94 -1.69 -24.91
CA TYR A 830 -6.51 -0.53 -25.70
C TYR A 830 -5.64 -0.98 -26.85
N GLU A 831 -5.82 -0.36 -28.01
CA GLU A 831 -4.86 -0.45 -29.11
C GLU A 831 -3.60 0.34 -28.75
N LEU A 832 -2.43 -0.20 -29.11
CA LEU A 832 -1.17 0.46 -28.87
C LEU A 832 -0.92 1.51 -29.97
N SER A 833 -0.40 2.67 -29.57
CA SER A 833 0.12 3.62 -30.54
C SER A 833 1.35 3.05 -31.26
N GLU A 834 1.60 3.48 -32.50
CA GLU A 834 2.78 3.07 -33.28
C GLU A 834 4.10 3.22 -32.48
N VAL A 835 4.22 4.32 -31.73
CA VAL A 835 5.41 4.58 -30.90
C VAL A 835 5.52 3.58 -29.74
N ALA A 836 4.40 3.21 -29.13
CA ALA A 836 4.40 2.20 -28.07
C ALA A 836 4.78 0.83 -28.64
N GLU A 837 4.22 0.41 -29.78
CA GLU A 837 4.58 -0.84 -30.46
C GLU A 837 6.08 -0.90 -30.76
N MET A 838 6.62 0.16 -31.37
CA MET A 838 8.07 0.28 -31.64
C MET A 838 8.91 0.17 -30.37
N LEU A 839 8.46 0.72 -29.24
CA LEU A 839 9.18 0.65 -27.97
C LEU A 839 9.14 -0.75 -27.36
N LEU A 840 8.03 -1.48 -27.52
CA LEU A 840 7.91 -2.84 -27.01
C LEU A 840 8.85 -3.82 -27.73
N GLU A 841 9.23 -3.57 -28.98
CA GLU A 841 10.20 -4.41 -29.71
C GLU A 841 11.57 -4.54 -29.01
N PHE A 842 11.92 -3.61 -28.12
CA PHE A 842 13.14 -3.69 -27.31
C PHE A 842 13.03 -4.65 -26.11
N LEU A 843 11.83 -5.13 -25.79
CA LEU A 843 11.57 -6.13 -24.75
C LEU A 843 11.55 -7.54 -25.34
N SER A 844 11.64 -8.55 -24.47
CA SER A 844 11.47 -9.95 -24.89
C SER A 844 10.06 -10.18 -25.47
N PRO A 845 9.86 -11.12 -26.42
CA PRO A 845 8.52 -11.40 -26.99
C PRO A 845 7.46 -11.75 -25.93
N ARG A 846 7.89 -12.36 -24.82
CA ARG A 846 7.01 -12.63 -23.67
C ARG A 846 6.57 -11.34 -23.00
N ASP A 847 7.50 -10.43 -22.74
CA ASP A 847 7.24 -9.16 -22.06
C ASP A 847 6.42 -8.20 -22.94
N GLN A 848 6.62 -8.22 -24.26
CA GLN A 848 5.80 -7.48 -25.22
C GLN A 848 4.32 -7.78 -25.02
N GLN A 849 3.95 -9.06 -24.95
CA GLN A 849 2.57 -9.49 -24.78
C GLN A 849 2.03 -9.16 -23.39
N THR A 850 2.77 -9.47 -22.33
CA THR A 850 2.28 -9.25 -20.95
C THR A 850 2.19 -7.77 -20.59
N PHE A 851 3.12 -6.96 -21.08
CA PHE A 851 3.16 -5.52 -20.78
C PHE A 851 2.09 -4.74 -21.55
N SER A 852 1.69 -5.19 -22.75
CA SER A 852 0.57 -4.59 -23.49
C SER A 852 -0.74 -4.62 -22.68
N GLN A 853 -1.02 -5.74 -22.00
CA GLN A 853 -2.16 -5.84 -21.10
C GLN A 853 -2.00 -4.93 -19.87
N GLN A 854 -0.78 -4.79 -19.36
CA GLN A 854 -0.51 -3.92 -18.22
C GLN A 854 -0.71 -2.44 -18.56
N ILE A 855 -0.29 -2.00 -19.76
CA ILE A 855 -0.60 -0.67 -20.29
C ILE A 855 -2.12 -0.46 -20.26
N SER A 856 -2.91 -1.40 -20.80
CA SER A 856 -4.38 -1.29 -20.79
C SER A 856 -4.94 -1.17 -19.38
N ASN A 857 -4.44 -1.96 -18.42
CA ASN A 857 -4.86 -1.87 -17.02
C ASN A 857 -4.53 -0.50 -16.39
N VAL A 858 -3.36 0.08 -16.71
CA VAL A 858 -2.97 1.42 -16.24
C VAL A 858 -3.92 2.48 -16.82
N LEU A 859 -4.23 2.42 -18.11
CA LEU A 859 -5.17 3.33 -18.77
C LEU A 859 -6.59 3.23 -18.23
N GLU A 860 -6.99 2.04 -17.82
CA GLU A 860 -8.27 1.80 -17.16
C GLU A 860 -8.32 2.42 -15.76
N VAL A 861 -7.23 2.35 -14.99
CA VAL A 861 -7.10 3.08 -13.71
C VAL A 861 -7.13 4.58 -13.97
N PHE A 862 -6.40 5.09 -14.95
CA PHE A 862 -6.47 6.49 -15.38
C PHE A 862 -7.90 6.94 -15.65
N SER A 863 -8.64 6.17 -16.44
CA SER A 863 -10.05 6.45 -16.76
C SER A 863 -10.92 6.51 -15.50
N GLY A 864 -10.69 5.62 -14.53
CA GLY A 864 -11.41 5.62 -13.27
C GLY A 864 -11.07 6.77 -12.32
N PHE A 865 -9.91 7.41 -12.50
CA PHE A 865 -9.43 8.54 -11.70
C PHE A 865 -9.44 9.87 -12.46
N MET A 866 -10.18 9.97 -13.56
CA MET A 866 -10.35 11.24 -14.27
C MET A 866 -10.89 12.32 -13.32
N PRO A 867 -10.28 13.53 -13.29
CA PRO A 867 -10.70 14.64 -12.45
C PRO A 867 -12.16 15.04 -12.66
N GLU A 868 -12.81 15.33 -11.54
CA GLU A 868 -14.16 15.92 -11.49
C GLU A 868 -14.09 17.19 -10.65
N ALA A 869 -14.96 18.16 -10.97
CA ALA A 869 -15.09 19.37 -10.16
C ALA A 869 -15.81 19.03 -8.85
N THR A 870 -15.38 19.70 -7.79
CA THR A 870 -15.95 19.51 -6.46
C THR A 870 -17.30 20.20 -6.35
N VAL A 871 -18.09 19.76 -5.37
CA VAL A 871 -19.25 20.54 -4.93
C VAL A 871 -18.76 21.88 -4.39
N PRO A 872 -19.47 23.00 -4.64
CA PRO A 872 -19.09 24.29 -4.08
C PRO A 872 -19.04 24.23 -2.55
N TYR A 873 -18.00 24.82 -1.97
CA TYR A 873 -17.80 24.92 -0.52
C TYR A 873 -17.46 26.35 -0.09
N PRO A 874 -17.76 26.74 1.16
CA PRO A 874 -17.63 28.14 1.57
C PRO A 874 -16.16 28.56 1.71
N GLY A 875 -15.83 29.69 1.09
CA GLY A 875 -14.53 30.34 1.15
C GLY A 875 -14.50 31.56 2.08
N GLN A 876 -13.64 32.51 1.74
CA GLN A 876 -13.41 33.74 2.50
C GLN A 876 -14.57 34.73 2.31
N SER A 877 -14.68 35.71 3.23
CA SER A 877 -15.67 36.78 3.14
C SER A 877 -15.54 37.58 1.85
N LEU A 878 -16.68 38.01 1.29
CA LEU A 878 -16.68 38.90 0.13
C LEU A 878 -16.23 40.30 0.52
N VAL A 879 -15.48 40.96 -0.36
CA VAL A 879 -15.08 42.36 -0.15
C VAL A 879 -16.24 43.27 -0.54
N ASN A 880 -16.50 44.28 0.29
CA ASN A 880 -17.58 45.27 0.12
C ASN A 880 -19.00 44.67 0.06
N SER A 881 -19.20 43.46 0.58
CA SER A 881 -20.50 42.79 0.59
C SER A 881 -20.66 41.83 1.78
N GLU A 882 -21.89 41.54 2.16
CA GLU A 882 -22.18 40.48 3.13
C GLU A 882 -22.08 39.10 2.47
N GLY A 883 -21.62 38.09 3.21
CA GLY A 883 -21.49 36.71 2.73
C GLY A 883 -20.06 36.26 2.44
N ARG A 884 -19.94 35.07 1.85
CA ARG A 884 -18.66 34.39 1.54
C ARG A 884 -18.64 33.93 0.07
N SER A 885 -17.45 33.83 -0.51
CA SER A 885 -17.28 33.22 -1.82
C SER A 885 -17.65 31.75 -1.80
N GLN A 886 -18.15 31.24 -2.92
CA GLN A 886 -18.18 29.81 -3.23
C GLN A 886 -16.83 29.42 -3.83
N LEU A 887 -16.27 28.30 -3.36
CA LEU A 887 -15.05 27.73 -3.89
C LEU A 887 -15.41 26.47 -4.68
N VAL A 888 -14.97 26.41 -5.93
CA VAL A 888 -15.09 25.22 -6.78
C VAL A 888 -13.69 24.78 -7.13
N THR A 889 -13.35 23.53 -6.86
CA THR A 889 -12.01 23.00 -7.05
C THR A 889 -12.03 21.86 -8.06
N LEU A 890 -10.97 21.77 -8.88
CA LEU A 890 -10.67 20.62 -9.72
C LEU A 890 -9.30 20.08 -9.30
N GLN A 891 -9.23 18.82 -8.86
CA GLN A 891 -7.95 18.15 -8.61
C GLN A 891 -7.38 17.63 -9.93
N ALA A 892 -6.79 18.52 -10.70
CA ALA A 892 -6.20 18.24 -12.00
C ALA A 892 -5.08 17.19 -11.90
N LEU A 893 -5.18 16.12 -12.70
CA LEU A 893 -4.06 15.20 -12.92
C LEU A 893 -3.03 15.84 -13.86
N ARG A 894 -1.75 15.72 -13.49
CA ARG A 894 -0.57 16.21 -14.22
C ARG A 894 0.43 15.06 -14.40
N PRO A 895 1.24 15.05 -15.47
CA PRO A 895 2.31 14.06 -15.60
C PRO A 895 3.44 14.33 -14.59
N THR A 896 4.06 13.27 -14.08
CA THR A 896 5.27 13.40 -13.25
C THR A 896 6.49 13.78 -14.10
N ARG A 897 7.40 14.57 -13.53
CA ARG A 897 8.72 14.83 -14.11
C ARG A 897 9.62 13.63 -13.80
N LYS A 898 10.35 13.15 -14.81
CA LYS A 898 11.09 11.88 -14.73
C LYS A 898 12.51 12.06 -15.22
N SER A 899 13.46 11.52 -14.47
CA SER A 899 14.84 11.31 -14.87
C SER A 899 15.12 9.81 -14.91
N PHE A 900 16.04 9.40 -15.78
CA PHE A 900 16.49 8.02 -15.89
C PHE A 900 18.02 7.98 -15.94
N LEU A 901 18.61 6.94 -15.38
CA LEU A 901 20.07 6.75 -15.38
C LEU A 901 20.40 5.37 -15.94
N ILE A 902 21.27 5.35 -16.94
CA ILE A 902 21.91 4.12 -17.45
C ILE A 902 23.40 4.20 -17.08
N PRO A 903 23.87 3.39 -16.11
CA PRO A 903 25.27 3.35 -15.71
C PRO A 903 26.19 2.76 -16.80
N GLN A 904 27.50 2.97 -16.64
CA GLN A 904 28.49 2.44 -17.57
C GLN A 904 28.44 0.91 -17.65
N GLY A 905 28.49 0.37 -18.87
CA GLY A 905 28.51 -1.07 -19.10
C GLY A 905 27.17 -1.78 -18.84
N VAL A 906 26.12 -1.03 -18.50
CA VAL A 906 24.75 -1.53 -18.41
C VAL A 906 24.10 -1.36 -19.78
N GLY A 907 23.62 -2.47 -20.36
CA GLY A 907 22.81 -2.43 -21.59
C GLY A 907 21.47 -1.71 -21.37
N LEU A 908 20.64 -1.60 -22.40
CA LEU A 908 19.32 -0.96 -22.32
C LEU A 908 18.45 -1.61 -21.22
N PRO A 909 18.11 -0.89 -20.13
CA PRO A 909 17.28 -1.45 -19.06
C PRO A 909 15.81 -1.56 -19.47
N GLU A 910 15.21 -2.74 -19.28
CA GLU A 910 13.80 -3.01 -19.62
C GLU A 910 12.81 -2.06 -18.91
N ASP A 911 13.07 -1.70 -17.65
CA ASP A 911 12.18 -0.82 -16.88
C ASP A 911 12.11 0.59 -17.49
N ILE A 912 13.20 1.09 -18.08
CA ILE A 912 13.21 2.38 -18.78
C ILE A 912 12.39 2.27 -20.09
N VAL A 913 12.49 1.14 -20.79
CA VAL A 913 11.68 0.87 -21.99
C VAL A 913 10.19 0.82 -21.64
N ARG A 914 9.82 0.13 -20.55
CA ARG A 914 8.45 0.07 -20.03
C ARG A 914 7.90 1.46 -19.71
N MET A 915 8.69 2.32 -19.04
CA MET A 915 8.29 3.70 -18.76
C MET A 915 8.16 4.56 -20.01
N ALA A 916 9.01 4.35 -21.02
CA ALA A 916 8.88 5.02 -22.32
C ALA A 916 7.57 4.63 -23.01
N ALA A 917 7.23 3.33 -23.03
CA ALA A 917 5.98 2.85 -23.63
C ALA A 917 4.74 3.36 -22.87
N LEU A 918 4.77 3.39 -21.54
CA LEU A 918 3.71 4.02 -20.74
C LEU A 918 3.57 5.52 -21.02
N SER A 919 4.68 6.23 -21.23
CA SER A 919 4.66 7.66 -21.59
C SER A 919 4.03 7.87 -22.96
N ALA A 920 4.34 7.01 -23.95
CA ALA A 920 3.72 7.05 -25.28
C ALA A 920 2.21 6.82 -25.23
N MET A 921 1.76 5.95 -24.32
CA MET A 921 0.35 5.60 -24.11
C MET A 921 -0.37 6.49 -23.09
N SER A 922 0.31 7.42 -22.43
CA SER A 922 -0.32 8.26 -21.41
C SER A 922 -1.47 9.07 -22.01
N PRO A 923 -2.64 9.18 -21.34
CA PRO A 923 -3.71 10.10 -21.74
C PRO A 923 -3.32 11.57 -21.49
N LEU A 924 -2.34 11.80 -20.62
CA LEU A 924 -1.88 13.13 -20.26
C LEU A 924 -0.92 13.68 -21.32
N ARG A 925 -0.87 15.00 -21.41
CA ARG A 925 0.18 15.69 -22.17
C ARG A 925 1.50 15.58 -21.41
N GLU A 926 2.30 14.56 -21.73
CA GLU A 926 3.57 14.26 -21.04
C GLU A 926 4.61 15.40 -21.10
N VAL A 927 5.42 15.48 -20.04
CA VAL A 927 6.61 16.34 -19.99
C VAL A 927 7.83 15.52 -20.42
N PRO A 928 8.73 16.07 -21.27
CA PRO A 928 9.96 15.37 -21.65
C PRO A 928 10.80 14.90 -20.47
N ALA A 929 11.21 13.63 -20.49
CA ALA A 929 12.11 13.06 -19.49
C ALA A 929 13.58 13.37 -19.77
N ASP A 930 14.41 13.34 -18.72
CA ASP A 930 15.87 13.47 -18.80
C ASP A 930 16.53 12.09 -18.68
N LEU A 931 17.22 11.63 -19.73
CA LEU A 931 17.95 10.36 -19.76
C LEU A 931 19.46 10.61 -19.63
N HIS A 932 20.05 10.14 -18.54
CA HIS A 932 21.48 10.29 -18.23
C HIS A 932 22.25 8.99 -18.55
N LEU A 933 23.32 9.12 -19.33
CA LEU A 933 24.24 8.04 -19.69
C LEU A 933 25.59 8.26 -19.01
N LEU A 934 25.95 7.42 -18.03
CA LEU A 934 27.20 7.56 -17.27
C LEU A 934 28.32 6.68 -17.84
N GLY A 935 29.53 7.23 -18.00
CA GLY A 935 30.69 6.53 -18.56
C GLY A 935 30.67 6.42 -20.09
N ALA A 936 29.90 7.28 -20.77
CA ALA A 936 29.71 7.27 -22.22
C ALA A 936 30.59 8.34 -22.89
N ALA A 937 31.89 8.09 -23.03
CA ALA A 937 32.80 9.02 -23.71
C ALA A 937 32.52 9.08 -25.23
N GLN A 938 31.87 10.16 -25.67
CA GLN A 938 31.64 10.67 -27.03
C GLN A 938 30.79 9.84 -28.01
N VAL A 939 29.79 10.55 -28.55
CA VAL A 939 28.99 10.22 -29.75
C VAL A 939 29.91 9.81 -30.89
N GLY A 940 29.84 8.54 -31.30
CA GLY A 940 30.64 7.99 -32.39
C GLY A 940 31.04 6.52 -32.24
N LYS A 941 31.03 5.97 -31.01
CA LYS A 941 31.43 4.58 -30.73
C LYS A 941 30.30 3.56 -30.53
N LEU A 942 29.03 4.00 -30.49
CA LEU A 942 27.89 3.08 -30.47
C LEU A 942 27.70 2.47 -31.87
N ARG A 943 27.96 1.17 -31.99
CA ARG A 943 27.81 0.41 -33.25
C ARG A 943 26.36 0.43 -33.69
N VAL A 944 26.11 0.31 -35.00
CA VAL A 944 24.75 0.35 -35.59
C VAL A 944 23.85 -0.79 -35.06
N THR A 945 24.44 -1.85 -34.52
CA THR A 945 23.76 -3.04 -33.96
C THR A 945 23.41 -2.94 -32.48
N ASP A 946 23.55 -1.77 -31.83
CA ASP A 946 23.29 -1.60 -30.40
C ASP A 946 21.83 -1.19 -30.14
N PRO A 947 21.00 -2.03 -29.48
CA PRO A 947 19.63 -1.69 -29.09
C PRO A 947 19.51 -0.36 -28.35
N LEU A 948 20.51 0.00 -27.53
CA LEU A 948 20.53 1.27 -26.80
C LEU A 948 20.55 2.48 -27.75
N LYS A 949 21.32 2.41 -28.84
CA LYS A 949 21.41 3.50 -29.83
C LYS A 949 20.09 3.71 -30.57
N SER A 950 19.40 2.62 -30.92
CA SER A 950 18.10 2.68 -31.57
C SER A 950 17.04 3.21 -30.61
N PHE A 951 17.03 2.75 -29.36
CA PHE A 951 16.13 3.25 -28.33
C PHE A 951 16.29 4.76 -28.09
N ILE A 952 17.54 5.24 -27.95
CA ILE A 952 17.86 6.68 -27.79
C ILE A 952 17.23 7.50 -28.94
N LYS A 953 17.39 7.05 -30.19
CA LYS A 953 16.79 7.75 -31.35
C LYS A 953 15.27 7.80 -31.27
N VAL A 954 14.61 6.73 -30.80
CA VAL A 954 13.16 6.68 -30.68
C VAL A 954 12.69 7.67 -29.62
N VAL A 955 13.27 7.64 -28.42
CA VAL A 955 12.84 8.53 -27.32
C VAL A 955 13.15 10.00 -27.58
N GLU A 956 14.28 10.32 -28.22
CA GLU A 956 14.60 11.71 -28.62
C GLU A 956 13.65 12.23 -29.70
N LYS A 957 13.37 11.42 -30.73
CA LYS A 957 12.57 11.89 -31.89
C LYS A 957 11.08 11.86 -31.62
N GLN A 958 10.57 10.79 -31.01
CA GLN A 958 9.14 10.54 -30.82
C GLN A 958 8.65 11.06 -29.48
N LEU A 959 9.37 10.82 -28.38
CA LEU A 959 8.96 11.26 -27.04
C LEU A 959 9.59 12.58 -26.60
N LYS A 960 10.48 13.15 -27.41
CA LYS A 960 11.20 14.41 -27.14
C LYS A 960 12.06 14.39 -25.88
N TRP A 961 12.48 13.20 -25.41
CA TRP A 961 13.35 13.08 -24.24
C TRP A 961 14.68 13.80 -24.45
N ARG A 962 15.20 14.40 -23.37
CA ARG A 962 16.52 15.05 -23.35
C ARG A 962 17.57 14.03 -22.94
N VAL A 963 18.60 13.83 -23.75
CA VAL A 963 19.65 12.83 -23.49
C VAL A 963 20.96 13.51 -23.12
N HIS A 964 21.51 13.14 -21.96
CA HIS A 964 22.71 13.72 -21.37
C HIS A 964 23.81 12.66 -21.28
N TYR A 965 25.01 12.99 -21.76
CA TYR A 965 26.17 12.08 -21.76
C TYR A 965 27.22 12.59 -20.75
N HIS A 966 27.61 11.73 -19.82
CA HIS A 966 28.57 12.03 -18.77
C HIS A 966 29.78 11.09 -18.90
N ALA A 967 30.99 11.65 -18.98
CA ALA A 967 32.20 10.82 -19.07
C ALA A 967 32.50 10.10 -17.76
N ASP A 968 32.15 10.72 -16.63
CA ASP A 968 32.41 10.27 -15.26
C ASP A 968 31.36 10.83 -14.30
N ALA A 969 31.47 10.46 -13.02
CA ALA A 969 30.55 10.90 -11.98
C ALA A 969 30.65 12.41 -11.71
N GLU A 970 31.82 13.02 -11.88
CA GLU A 970 32.06 14.45 -11.64
C GLU A 970 31.26 15.30 -12.64
N GLN A 971 31.28 14.95 -13.93
CA GLN A 971 30.48 15.60 -14.95
C GLN A 971 28.98 15.43 -14.68
N MET A 972 28.55 14.25 -14.24
CA MET A 972 27.15 14.02 -13.89
C MET A 972 26.73 14.87 -12.68
N VAL A 973 27.54 14.94 -11.63
CA VAL A 973 27.29 15.81 -10.47
C VAL A 973 27.18 17.27 -10.91
N ALA A 974 28.08 17.75 -11.75
CA ALA A 974 28.01 19.10 -12.29
C ALA A 974 26.70 19.33 -13.07
N ALA A 975 26.27 18.38 -13.91
CA ALA A 975 25.01 18.48 -14.65
C ALA A 975 23.79 18.51 -13.72
N LEU A 976 23.75 17.66 -12.69
CA LEU A 976 22.70 17.68 -11.67
C LEU A 976 22.70 18.99 -10.88
N GLN A 977 23.86 19.54 -10.57
CA GLN A 977 23.98 20.83 -9.88
C GLN A 977 23.46 22.02 -10.71
N HIS A 978 23.41 21.90 -12.03
CA HIS A 978 22.84 22.91 -12.93
C HIS A 978 21.43 22.55 -13.41
N SER A 979 20.83 21.46 -12.92
CA SER A 979 19.47 21.11 -13.31
C SER A 979 18.48 22.17 -12.84
N GLU A 980 17.58 22.55 -13.74
CA GLU A 980 16.51 23.53 -13.47
C GLU A 980 15.51 22.97 -12.44
N TYR A 981 15.27 21.66 -12.49
CA TYR A 981 14.35 20.95 -11.62
C TYR A 981 15.08 19.92 -10.75
N PRO A 982 14.54 19.59 -9.56
CA PRO A 982 15.05 18.47 -8.79
C PRO A 982 15.02 17.17 -9.61
N PRO A 983 16.12 16.38 -9.61
CA PRO A 983 16.22 15.18 -10.43
C PRO A 983 15.52 13.99 -9.76
N TYR A 984 14.41 13.53 -10.35
CA TYR A 984 13.65 12.37 -9.86
C TYR A 984 13.95 11.15 -10.72
N PHE A 985 14.91 10.33 -10.28
CA PHE A 985 15.35 9.16 -11.01
C PHE A 985 14.43 7.98 -10.76
N PHE A 986 13.82 7.46 -11.82
CA PHE A 986 13.02 6.24 -11.80
C PHE A 986 13.86 5.06 -12.29
N CYS A 987 13.42 3.84 -11.94
CA CYS A 987 14.05 2.59 -12.41
C CYS A 987 15.51 2.42 -11.95
N VAL A 988 15.88 2.99 -10.81
CA VAL A 988 17.22 2.80 -10.24
C VAL A 988 17.31 1.38 -9.69
N LYS A 989 18.22 0.54 -10.18
CA LYS A 989 18.24 -0.86 -9.73
C LYS A 989 18.61 -1.00 -8.24
N ASP A 990 19.67 -0.31 -7.82
CA ASP A 990 20.14 -0.24 -6.44
C ASP A 990 21.04 0.99 -6.30
N ARG A 991 20.65 1.94 -5.46
CA ARG A 991 21.37 3.20 -5.32
C ARG A 991 22.73 3.06 -4.65
N ARG A 992 23.00 1.93 -3.97
CA ARG A 992 24.31 1.61 -3.37
C ARG A 992 25.39 1.31 -4.42
N HIS A 993 24.99 1.02 -5.65
CA HIS A 993 25.91 0.85 -6.78
C HIS A 993 26.21 2.16 -7.51
N LEU A 994 25.55 3.26 -7.14
CA LEU A 994 25.84 4.57 -7.70
C LEU A 994 27.00 5.22 -6.94
N PRO A 995 27.81 6.06 -7.62
CA PRO A 995 28.80 6.87 -6.94
C PRO A 995 28.14 7.73 -5.86
N ILE A 996 28.75 7.79 -4.67
CA ILE A 996 28.15 8.43 -3.50
C ILE A 996 27.93 9.93 -3.73
N GLU A 997 28.80 10.56 -4.50
CA GLU A 997 28.73 11.95 -4.93
C GLU A 997 27.48 12.23 -5.79
N VAL A 998 27.06 11.27 -6.63
CA VAL A 998 25.82 11.39 -7.42
C VAL A 998 24.60 11.30 -6.50
N VAL A 999 24.61 10.34 -5.56
CA VAL A 999 23.52 10.18 -4.58
C VAL A 999 23.36 11.44 -3.72
N LYS A 1000 24.48 12.01 -3.27
CA LYS A 1000 24.50 13.28 -2.53
C LYS A 1000 24.00 14.45 -3.38
N ALA A 1001 24.48 14.59 -4.62
CA ALA A 1001 24.06 15.68 -5.51
C ALA A 1001 22.54 15.67 -5.80
N VAL A 1002 21.95 14.47 -5.93
CA VAL A 1002 20.49 14.32 -6.06
C VAL A 1002 19.78 14.84 -4.80
N ALA A 1003 20.22 14.43 -3.61
CA ALA A 1003 19.64 14.88 -2.34
C ALA A 1003 19.81 16.39 -2.10
N GLU A 1004 20.98 16.95 -2.43
CA GLU A 1004 21.29 18.38 -2.36
C GLU A 1004 20.43 19.22 -3.30
N LYS A 1005 19.92 18.63 -4.38
CA LYS A 1005 18.94 19.25 -5.29
C LYS A 1005 17.49 18.99 -4.92
N GLY A 1006 17.23 18.27 -3.84
CA GLY A 1006 15.88 17.88 -3.42
C GLY A 1006 15.22 16.87 -4.38
N GLY A 1007 16.03 16.14 -5.14
CA GLY A 1007 15.61 15.05 -6.00
C GLY A 1007 15.57 13.71 -5.25
N TYR A 1008 15.30 12.63 -5.99
CA TYR A 1008 15.21 11.28 -5.40
C TYR A 1008 15.64 10.19 -6.36
N LEU A 1009 16.02 9.04 -5.80
CA LEU A 1009 16.36 7.82 -6.52
C LEU A 1009 15.33 6.75 -6.15
N TYR A 1010 14.35 6.55 -7.02
CA TYR A 1010 13.35 5.51 -6.86
C TYR A 1010 13.90 4.17 -7.33
N GLU A 1011 13.96 3.23 -6.40
CA GLU A 1011 14.51 1.92 -6.67
C GLU A 1011 13.48 0.98 -7.31
N GLY A 1012 13.87 0.41 -8.46
CA GLY A 1012 13.04 -0.45 -9.29
C GLY A 1012 11.92 0.28 -10.01
N LEU A 1013 11.08 -0.51 -10.67
CA LEU A 1013 9.78 -0.11 -11.19
C LEU A 1013 8.74 -0.99 -10.48
N PRO A 1014 7.55 -0.49 -10.10
CA PRO A 1014 6.46 -1.33 -9.61
C PRO A 1014 5.85 -2.12 -10.78
N SER A 1015 6.64 -3.05 -11.32
CA SER A 1015 6.44 -3.68 -12.63
C SER A 1015 5.20 -4.56 -12.74
N ASP A 1016 4.49 -4.82 -11.64
CA ASP A 1016 3.39 -5.79 -11.60
C ASP A 1016 2.07 -5.15 -11.13
N ASP A 1017 2.04 -3.82 -10.94
CA ASP A 1017 0.93 -3.11 -10.31
C ASP A 1017 0.49 -1.90 -11.15
N ALA A 1018 -0.65 -2.02 -11.83
CA ALA A 1018 -1.21 -0.95 -12.63
C ALA A 1018 -1.55 0.31 -11.82
N PHE A 1019 -1.94 0.16 -10.55
CA PHE A 1019 -2.28 1.30 -9.69
C PHE A 1019 -1.04 2.06 -9.25
N SER A 1020 0.01 1.35 -8.80
CA SER A 1020 1.29 2.00 -8.50
C SER A 1020 1.95 2.61 -9.73
N LEU A 1021 1.83 2.00 -10.92
CA LEU A 1021 2.30 2.61 -12.17
C LEU A 1021 1.50 3.88 -12.52
N PHE A 1022 0.17 3.86 -12.35
CA PHE A 1022 -0.65 5.07 -12.48
C PHE A 1022 -0.16 6.18 -11.54
N ARG A 1023 0.12 5.87 -10.27
CA ARG A 1023 0.71 6.83 -9.32
C ARG A 1023 2.09 7.30 -9.78
N CYS A 1024 2.96 6.41 -10.28
CA CYS A 1024 4.28 6.76 -10.85
C CYS A 1024 4.20 7.77 -12.00
N MET A 1025 3.17 7.66 -12.82
CA MET A 1025 2.97 8.48 -14.02
C MET A 1025 2.27 9.81 -13.72
N THR A 1026 1.60 9.93 -12.57
CA THR A 1026 0.70 11.05 -12.28
C THR A 1026 1.05 11.81 -11.01
N ALA A 1027 0.64 13.07 -11.04
CA ALA A 1027 0.76 14.08 -10.02
C ALA A 1027 -0.61 14.78 -9.91
N SER A 1028 -0.93 15.38 -8.75
CA SER A 1028 -2.17 16.12 -8.54
C SER A 1028 -1.90 17.60 -8.23
N GLN A 1029 -2.73 18.47 -8.82
CA GLN A 1029 -2.73 19.91 -8.59
C GLN A 1029 -4.16 20.39 -8.31
N ALA A 1030 -4.36 21.23 -7.29
CA ALA A 1030 -5.68 21.76 -6.96
C ALA A 1030 -5.88 23.09 -7.68
N TRP A 1031 -6.92 23.16 -8.50
CA TRP A 1031 -7.32 24.34 -9.26
C TRP A 1031 -8.61 24.87 -8.68
N THR A 1032 -8.54 25.93 -7.89
CA THR A 1032 -9.68 26.48 -7.15
C THR A 1032 -10.09 27.81 -7.75
N VAL A 1033 -11.35 27.93 -8.14
CA VAL A 1033 -11.98 29.19 -8.48
C VAL A 1033 -12.73 29.71 -7.26
N ALA A 1034 -12.58 31.00 -6.96
CA ALA A 1034 -13.44 31.69 -6.02
C ALA A 1034 -14.48 32.53 -6.79
N CYS A 1035 -15.77 32.23 -6.59
CA CYS A 1035 -16.88 32.82 -7.35
C CYS A 1035 -18.10 33.08 -6.46
N THR A 1036 -19.14 33.71 -7.02
CA THR A 1036 -20.45 33.82 -6.36
C THR A 1036 -21.28 32.54 -6.55
N GLU A 1037 -22.40 32.42 -5.82
CA GLU A 1037 -23.31 31.27 -5.95
C GLU A 1037 -23.90 31.13 -7.36
N ALA A 1038 -24.18 32.24 -8.03
CA ALA A 1038 -24.69 32.24 -9.41
C ALA A 1038 -23.64 31.80 -10.45
N GLU A 1039 -22.35 31.84 -10.10
CA GLU A 1039 -21.22 31.57 -11.02
C GLU A 1039 -20.63 30.17 -10.85
N VAL A 1040 -21.13 29.35 -9.92
CA VAL A 1040 -20.60 28.00 -9.63
C VAL A 1040 -20.54 27.12 -10.88
N GLN A 1041 -21.62 27.08 -11.66
CA GLN A 1041 -21.66 26.27 -12.88
C GLN A 1041 -20.63 26.75 -13.91
N GLN A 1042 -20.47 28.06 -14.06
CA GLN A 1042 -19.48 28.63 -14.96
C GLN A 1042 -18.05 28.27 -14.52
N ALA A 1043 -17.77 28.28 -13.21
CA ALA A 1043 -16.48 27.90 -12.65
C ALA A 1043 -16.13 26.43 -12.95
N GLU A 1044 -17.09 25.53 -12.74
CA GLU A 1044 -16.94 24.10 -13.06
C GLU A 1044 -16.62 23.89 -14.56
N GLU A 1045 -17.41 24.50 -15.45
CA GLU A 1045 -17.22 24.38 -16.90
C GLU A 1045 -15.86 24.94 -17.36
N LEU A 1046 -15.42 26.07 -16.80
CA LEU A 1046 -14.12 26.69 -17.14
C LEU A 1046 -12.95 25.84 -16.66
N LEU A 1047 -12.99 25.32 -15.43
CA LEU A 1047 -11.96 24.44 -14.88
C LEU A 1047 -11.81 23.18 -15.73
N LEU A 1048 -12.93 22.49 -16.00
CA LEU A 1048 -12.93 21.29 -16.82
C LEU A 1048 -12.45 21.60 -18.24
N LYS A 1049 -12.98 22.63 -18.90
CA LYS A 1049 -12.57 23.02 -20.26
C LYS A 1049 -11.06 23.29 -20.33
N LYS A 1050 -10.50 24.02 -19.35
CA LYS A 1050 -9.07 24.31 -19.31
C LYS A 1050 -8.25 23.04 -19.12
N TRP A 1051 -8.65 22.17 -18.19
CA TRP A 1051 -7.94 20.92 -17.93
C TRP A 1051 -7.97 19.98 -19.14
N HIS A 1052 -9.12 19.82 -19.82
CA HIS A 1052 -9.20 19.05 -21.06
C HIS A 1052 -8.25 19.60 -22.13
N LYS A 1053 -8.11 20.93 -22.24
CA LYS A 1053 -7.23 21.56 -23.24
C LYS A 1053 -5.74 21.36 -22.96
N ILE A 1054 -5.30 21.46 -21.70
CA ILE A 1054 -3.85 21.52 -21.35
C ILE A 1054 -3.34 20.31 -20.56
N GLY A 1055 -4.23 19.51 -20.00
CA GLY A 1055 -3.92 18.33 -19.20
C GLY A 1055 -3.90 17.05 -20.04
N LEU A 1056 -4.82 16.93 -20.99
CA LEU A 1056 -4.91 15.79 -21.89
C LEU A 1056 -4.04 15.99 -23.14
N ARG A 1057 -3.62 14.87 -23.73
CA ARG A 1057 -2.97 14.83 -25.05
C ARG A 1057 -3.89 15.41 -26.13
N GLU A 1058 -3.30 15.95 -27.20
CA GLU A 1058 -4.04 16.63 -28.27
C GLU A 1058 -4.92 15.67 -29.07
N GLU A 1059 -4.36 14.51 -29.42
CA GLU A 1059 -5.08 13.42 -30.08
C GLU A 1059 -5.42 12.36 -29.03
N PRO A 1060 -6.70 12.22 -28.64
CA PRO A 1060 -7.12 11.20 -27.68
C PRO A 1060 -6.79 9.80 -28.17
N LEU A 1061 -6.55 8.89 -27.25
CA LEU A 1061 -6.50 7.47 -27.58
C LEU A 1061 -7.87 7.00 -28.07
N GLU A 1062 -7.87 6.00 -28.94
CA GLU A 1062 -9.10 5.32 -29.31
C GLU A 1062 -9.76 4.70 -28.08
N ALA A 1063 -11.10 4.68 -28.08
CA ALA A 1063 -11.85 4.08 -26.99
C ALA A 1063 -11.53 2.57 -26.91
N PRO A 1064 -11.31 2.01 -25.72
CA PRO A 1064 -10.93 0.61 -25.60
C PRO A 1064 -12.10 -0.29 -26.00
N GLU A 1065 -11.79 -1.45 -26.57
CA GLU A 1065 -12.76 -2.52 -26.69
C GLU A 1065 -12.95 -3.16 -25.30
N VAL A 1066 -14.19 -3.21 -24.82
CA VAL A 1066 -14.51 -3.97 -23.61
C VAL A 1066 -14.61 -5.44 -23.99
N VAL A 1067 -13.50 -6.15 -23.79
CA VAL A 1067 -13.39 -7.56 -24.13
C VAL A 1067 -13.87 -8.37 -22.93
N LYS A 1068 -14.89 -9.17 -23.16
CA LYS A 1068 -15.20 -10.26 -22.25
C LYS A 1068 -14.32 -11.44 -22.65
N PRO A 1069 -13.41 -11.92 -21.78
CA PRO A 1069 -12.61 -13.08 -22.11
C PRO A 1069 -13.55 -14.20 -22.51
N LYS A 1070 -13.34 -14.76 -23.72
CA LYS A 1070 -14.03 -15.99 -24.10
C LYS A 1070 -13.60 -17.00 -23.05
N ARG A 1071 -14.55 -17.47 -22.25
CA ARG A 1071 -14.36 -18.69 -21.45
C ARG A 1071 -13.75 -19.67 -22.44
N ARG A 1072 -12.55 -20.19 -22.17
CA ARG A 1072 -12.02 -21.29 -22.98
C ARG A 1072 -13.18 -22.26 -23.12
N GLU A 1073 -13.74 -22.37 -24.32
CA GLU A 1073 -14.45 -23.59 -24.67
C GLU A 1073 -13.42 -24.65 -24.33
N MET A 1074 -13.80 -25.58 -23.46
CA MET A 1074 -12.98 -26.76 -23.29
C MET A 1074 -12.88 -27.31 -24.70
N ASP A 1075 -11.71 -27.13 -25.30
CA ASP A 1075 -11.41 -27.64 -26.62
C ASP A 1075 -11.38 -29.16 -26.45
N ILE A 1076 -12.58 -29.74 -26.50
CA ILE A 1076 -12.80 -31.16 -26.64
C ILE A 1076 -12.38 -31.45 -28.08
N GLY A 1077 -11.08 -31.57 -28.30
CA GLY A 1077 -10.54 -32.01 -29.59
C GLY A 1077 -9.62 -31.04 -30.33
N GLY A 1078 -8.52 -30.62 -29.70
CA GLY A 1078 -7.34 -30.09 -30.40
C GLY A 1078 -6.16 -31.03 -30.19
N GLY A 1079 -6.12 -32.13 -30.95
CA GLY A 1079 -4.96 -33.02 -30.99
C GLY A 1079 -3.74 -32.32 -31.57
N PHE A 1080 -2.55 -32.70 -31.12
CA PHE A 1080 -1.34 -32.53 -31.92
C PHE A 1080 -1.58 -33.18 -33.29
N GLY A 1081 -1.77 -32.37 -34.32
CA GLY A 1081 -1.90 -32.84 -35.70
C GLY A 1081 -3.02 -32.15 -36.45
N ASP A 1082 -2.83 -30.86 -36.79
CA ASP A 1082 -3.32 -30.33 -38.06
C ASP A 1082 -2.47 -29.14 -38.50
N THR A 1083 -1.24 -29.43 -38.93
CA THR A 1083 -0.60 -28.63 -39.97
C THR A 1083 -1.15 -29.17 -41.29
N GLY A 1084 -1.97 -28.36 -41.97
CA GLY A 1084 -2.60 -28.75 -43.21
C GLY A 1084 -1.59 -29.28 -44.23
N LEU A 1085 -1.68 -30.58 -44.51
CA LEU A 1085 -1.39 -31.14 -45.81
C LEU A 1085 -2.55 -32.07 -46.13
N ALA A 1086 -3.27 -31.71 -47.19
CA ALA A 1086 -4.46 -32.40 -47.65
C ALA A 1086 -4.15 -33.85 -48.05
N GLN A 1087 -5.18 -34.68 -47.89
CA GLN A 1087 -5.33 -36.02 -48.44
C GLN A 1087 -4.95 -36.07 -49.92
N ASP A 1088 -3.98 -36.91 -50.30
CA ASP A 1088 -4.26 -38.09 -51.11
C ASP A 1088 -3.05 -39.04 -51.07
N ASP A 1089 -3.26 -40.27 -51.55
CA ASP A 1089 -2.28 -41.33 -51.80
C ASP A 1089 -2.08 -42.37 -50.70
N SER A 1090 -3.08 -43.26 -50.70
CA SER A 1090 -2.94 -44.70 -50.49
C SER A 1090 -1.68 -45.32 -51.11
N LYS A 1091 -1.13 -46.32 -50.39
CA LYS A 1091 -0.13 -47.35 -50.78
C LYS A 1091 1.28 -47.14 -50.22
N TRP A 1092 1.52 -47.70 -49.03
CA TRP A 1092 2.85 -48.09 -48.57
C TRP A 1092 2.84 -49.53 -48.08
N HIS A 1093 2.61 -50.43 -49.03
CA HIS A 1093 3.08 -51.81 -48.98
C HIS A 1093 3.47 -52.16 -50.41
N GLU A 1094 4.75 -51.99 -50.74
CA GLU A 1094 5.49 -52.76 -51.75
C GLU A 1094 6.90 -52.18 -51.90
N LEU A 1095 7.90 -53.05 -51.74
CA LEU A 1095 9.14 -53.15 -52.54
C LEU A 1095 10.18 -52.05 -52.32
N SER A 1096 11.32 -52.34 -51.67
CA SER A 1096 12.46 -53.21 -52.04
C SER A 1096 13.54 -52.47 -52.80
N ASP A 1097 14.78 -52.89 -52.52
CA ASP A 1097 16.00 -52.72 -53.33
C ASP A 1097 16.58 -51.30 -53.36
N ASP A 1098 17.88 -51.07 -53.38
CA ASP A 1098 19.07 -51.88 -53.18
C ASP A 1098 20.22 -50.85 -53.03
N GLU A 1099 21.29 -51.32 -52.39
CA GLU A 1099 22.71 -51.03 -52.66
C GLU A 1099 23.35 -49.62 -52.66
N GLU A 1100 24.66 -49.72 -52.40
CA GLU A 1100 25.79 -48.81 -52.59
C GLU A 1100 26.03 -47.71 -51.54
N SER A 1101 27.24 -47.48 -51.03
CA SER A 1101 28.48 -48.23 -50.75
C SER A 1101 29.46 -47.16 -50.22
N ASP A 1102 30.47 -47.60 -49.47
CA ASP A 1102 31.79 -46.98 -49.28
C ASP A 1102 31.88 -45.69 -48.42
N GLU A 1103 32.36 -45.80 -47.19
CA GLU A 1103 33.79 -45.77 -46.79
C GLU A 1103 34.42 -44.38 -46.91
N GLU A 1104 34.72 -43.74 -45.77
CA GLU A 1104 36.11 -43.72 -45.27
C GLU A 1104 36.22 -43.11 -43.86
N VAL A 1105 36.95 -43.85 -43.04
CA VAL A 1105 37.42 -43.53 -41.70
C VAL A 1105 38.84 -42.99 -41.82
N SER A 1106 39.20 -41.91 -41.12
CA SER A 1106 40.56 -41.81 -40.59
C SER A 1106 40.67 -40.93 -39.34
N GLN A 1107 41.50 -41.43 -38.44
CA GLN A 1107 41.59 -41.15 -37.00
C GLN A 1107 42.44 -39.91 -36.63
N PRO A 1108 42.33 -39.44 -35.36
CA PRO A 1108 43.26 -38.52 -34.70
C PRO A 1108 44.53 -39.27 -34.23
N PRO A 1109 45.65 -38.66 -33.73
CA PRO A 1109 45.72 -38.33 -32.28
C PRO A 1109 46.84 -37.34 -31.78
N LYS A 1110 46.70 -36.96 -30.48
CA LYS A 1110 47.74 -36.79 -29.41
C LYS A 1110 48.72 -35.58 -29.48
N GLU A 1111 49.20 -34.97 -28.39
CA GLU A 1111 49.50 -35.42 -27.02
C GLU A 1111 49.64 -34.18 -26.07
N GLN A 1112 48.93 -34.14 -24.93
CA GLN A 1112 49.40 -34.30 -23.53
C GLN A 1112 50.38 -33.25 -22.92
N LYS A 1113 49.81 -32.40 -22.02
CA LYS A 1113 50.17 -32.11 -20.59
C LYS A 1113 51.61 -31.69 -20.20
N PRO A 1114 51.85 -31.19 -18.94
CA PRO A 1114 50.97 -30.55 -17.95
C PRO A 1114 51.58 -29.31 -17.22
N GLY A 1115 50.77 -28.61 -16.42
CA GLY A 1115 51.18 -28.19 -15.07
C GLY A 1115 51.31 -26.68 -14.78
N ALA A 1116 50.27 -26.10 -14.17
CA ALA A 1116 50.27 -25.30 -12.93
C ALA A 1116 48.90 -24.65 -12.77
#